data_AF-A0A9N8R9N1-F1
#
_entry.id   AF-A0A9N8R9N1-F1
#
_cell.length_a   1.000
_cell.length_b   1.000
_cell.length_c   1.000
_cell.angle_alpha   90.00
_cell.angle_beta   90.00
_cell.angle_gamma   90.00
#
_symmetry.space_group_name_H-M   'P 1'
#
loop_
_entity.id
_entity.type
_entity.pdbx_description
1 polymer ?
#
loop_
_entity_poly.entity_id
_entity_poly.type
_entity_poly.pdbx_seq_one_letter_code
_entity_poly.pdbx_strand_id
1 'polypeptide(L)'
;MIKSLALFSLIAAASARKCTNITVPVTITSENAIFSIEAPVTEIDVTNLAINLARQGGTPYPQTIQMGKANITGTYDLAATYCEPDAGPGEQLQIMTHGIGFDRSYWDFPFNNYNYSYVARAVDEHGYSTLTWDRLGIGASSKGDPVNEIQVFLEIAALKALTTHARQGSLPGVGCGGYSKVVHLGHSFGSVITYALANESPELSDAIVLTGFSQATAYLPWFAVASNFVPVVDSPIYPPGYVAPASTVGVQINFFAEGDFDPEFLKVAFEKGQPVSPGELLTLGAPAGVNNTYTGPVQIITGARDIPFCGDNCYSTASVGGKLPSLLDFSKQFFTQASRFNTTVVPGAGHGLNFGSIAGLSLSRSYPRFYPPPATFLSRSTLRVTRHTPDISTTRAQHTSSKIPRLETSKPYPSNMVAENYDAVLKGKYPGKAHAKRVVDLIRKDVPDANGIIYLESQLTRMMEDSDEPEAFRQRRYFYYLTGCNLPDCHYIYDIQSSKSILFIPPINPDDVIWSGLPVSIDEALSQYEVDEVKLTTELNATLAHLGAENPKSSAFAIAKQVSDHVSFIEFGNKNFDVLKNAIEVSRVVKDEYEIAMLRKANYISGIGHRAVFAKAKAAKNEQELEAAFYERCMAHGCKKMSYDPIAAAGRAAATLHYVGNDAPTEGKLNLLMDAGCEYNNYAADITRTFPLSGKFTKESRHIYETVLKMQKACIDVLKEGVLWDDVHVLAHQIAIDGLLEAGILKGDKDEILKARTSAAFLPHGLGHYLGMDTHDTGGNPNFADKDKLFRYLRVRGKLPAGSVVTVEPGIYFCKFIIDPYLEDPAHSKFINKDVLDKYWDVGGVRIEDNILVTETGHENLTDVPRELDEMEALFSLDILLLLINN
;
A
#
# COMPACT_ATOMS: atom_id res chain seq x y z
N MET A 1 -8.11 -8.25 -59.26
CA MET A 1 -8.42 -7.19 -58.28
C MET A 1 -8.84 -7.89 -57.00
N ILE A 2 -7.93 -8.04 -56.05
CA ILE A 2 -8.22 -8.50 -54.68
C ILE A 2 -7.61 -7.43 -53.79
N LYS A 3 -8.44 -6.74 -53.00
CA LYS A 3 -8.00 -5.87 -51.91
C LYS A 3 -8.69 -6.36 -50.64
N SER A 4 -7.89 -6.98 -49.78
CA SER A 4 -8.25 -7.30 -48.39
C SER A 4 -8.49 -6.02 -47.61
N LEU A 5 -9.61 -5.97 -46.87
CA LEU A 5 -9.78 -5.10 -45.72
C LEU A 5 -9.13 -5.79 -44.52
N ALA A 6 -8.08 -5.18 -43.98
CA ALA A 6 -7.47 -5.60 -42.72
C ALA A 6 -8.29 -5.02 -41.56
N LEU A 7 -8.75 -5.91 -40.68
CA LEU A 7 -9.36 -5.61 -39.38
C LEU A 7 -8.28 -5.02 -38.46
N PHE A 8 -8.50 -3.82 -37.90
CA PHE A 8 -7.67 -3.29 -36.82
C PHE A 8 -8.17 -3.86 -35.49
N SER A 9 -7.53 -4.93 -35.03
CA SER A 9 -7.56 -5.36 -33.63
C SER A 9 -6.61 -4.47 -32.82
N LEU A 10 -7.15 -3.55 -32.00
CA LEU A 10 -6.39 -2.91 -30.93
C LEU A 10 -6.31 -3.90 -29.76
N ILE A 11 -5.34 -4.80 -29.86
CA ILE A 11 -4.81 -5.50 -28.70
C ILE A 11 -4.17 -4.41 -27.84
N ALA A 12 -4.67 -4.20 -26.63
CA ALA A 12 -3.89 -3.55 -25.59
C ALA A 12 -2.69 -4.46 -25.31
N ALA A 13 -1.63 -4.30 -26.08
CA ALA A 13 -0.35 -4.91 -25.77
C ALA A 13 0.05 -4.34 -24.41
N ALA A 14 0.20 -5.19 -23.41
CA ALA A 14 1.17 -4.90 -22.38
C ALA A 14 2.46 -4.53 -23.13
N SER A 15 2.92 -3.28 -23.00
CA SER A 15 4.19 -2.85 -23.59
C SER A 15 5.23 -3.87 -23.15
N ALA A 16 5.79 -4.62 -24.09
CA ALA A 16 6.75 -5.65 -23.79
C ALA A 16 8.12 -5.00 -23.94
N ARG A 17 8.72 -4.49 -22.85
CA ARG A 17 10.12 -4.03 -22.89
C ARG A 17 11.01 -5.01 -23.64
N LYS A 18 11.87 -4.48 -24.50
CA LYS A 18 12.83 -5.28 -25.27
C LYS A 18 14.11 -5.41 -24.47
N CYS A 19 14.26 -6.53 -23.77
CA CYS A 19 15.46 -6.84 -23.01
C CYS A 19 16.37 -7.82 -23.77
N THR A 20 17.64 -7.49 -23.89
CA THR A 20 18.68 -8.30 -24.51
C THR A 20 19.81 -8.56 -23.52
N ASN A 21 20.09 -9.83 -23.27
CA ASN A 21 21.29 -10.24 -22.54
C ASN A 21 22.50 -10.16 -23.48
N ILE A 22 23.56 -9.49 -23.03
CA ILE A 22 24.78 -9.25 -23.77
C ILE A 22 26.00 -9.62 -22.93
N THR A 23 27.09 -9.92 -23.61
CA THR A 23 28.42 -10.07 -23.01
C THR A 23 29.30 -8.95 -23.53
N VAL A 24 29.86 -8.16 -22.64
CA VAL A 24 30.70 -7.00 -22.95
C VAL A 24 32.16 -7.31 -22.59
N PRO A 25 33.03 -7.61 -23.57
CA PRO A 25 34.44 -7.83 -23.31
C PRO A 25 35.12 -6.50 -22.98
N VAL A 26 35.83 -6.46 -21.86
CA VAL A 26 36.56 -5.28 -21.39
C VAL A 26 38.02 -5.65 -21.12
N THR A 27 38.95 -4.84 -21.62
CA THR A 27 40.37 -4.91 -21.22
C THR A 27 40.64 -3.76 -20.25
N ILE A 28 40.91 -4.11 -19.00
CA ILE A 28 41.02 -3.14 -17.91
C ILE A 28 42.28 -3.37 -17.10
N THR A 29 42.74 -2.29 -16.47
CA THR A 29 43.81 -2.29 -15.49
C THR A 29 43.36 -1.56 -14.24
N SER A 30 43.64 -2.11 -13.06
CA SER A 30 43.43 -1.45 -11.77
C SER A 30 44.65 -1.65 -10.86
N GLU A 31 44.86 -0.72 -9.93
CA GLU A 31 45.84 -0.87 -8.86
C GLU A 31 45.14 -1.49 -7.63
N ASN A 32 45.34 -2.79 -7.41
CA ASN A 32 44.71 -3.50 -6.29
C ASN A 32 45.64 -3.57 -5.08
N ALA A 33 45.04 -3.71 -3.89
CA ALA A 33 45.79 -4.03 -2.68
C ALA A 33 46.24 -5.51 -2.72
N ILE A 34 47.46 -5.78 -2.26
CA ILE A 34 47.93 -7.16 -2.06
C ILE A 34 47.83 -7.50 -0.59
N PHE A 35 46.99 -8.47 -0.25
CA PHE A 35 46.77 -8.94 1.10
C PHE A 35 47.58 -10.21 1.39
N SER A 36 48.09 -10.32 2.62
CA SER A 36 48.91 -11.46 3.07
C SER A 36 48.12 -12.72 3.43
N ILE A 37 46.80 -12.73 3.18
CA ILE A 37 45.93 -13.87 3.52
C ILE A 37 45.76 -14.77 2.31
N GLU A 38 45.60 -16.07 2.59
CA GLU A 38 45.16 -17.04 1.59
C GLU A 38 43.64 -16.98 1.43
N ALA A 39 43.14 -17.48 0.30
CA ALA A 39 41.72 -17.60 0.06
C ALA A 39 41.09 -18.53 1.12
N PRO A 40 40.03 -18.10 1.85
CA PRO A 40 39.45 -18.88 2.93
C PRO A 40 38.66 -20.05 2.35
N VAL A 41 39.08 -21.28 2.66
CA VAL A 41 38.48 -22.51 2.12
C VAL A 41 37.79 -23.37 3.18
N THR A 42 38.01 -23.07 4.46
CA THR A 42 37.31 -23.74 5.57
C THR A 42 36.37 -22.77 6.30
N GLU A 43 35.38 -23.31 7.01
CA GLU A 43 34.50 -22.52 7.88
C GLU A 43 35.29 -21.74 8.95
N ILE A 44 36.41 -22.31 9.43
CA ILE A 44 37.31 -21.66 10.39
C ILE A 44 37.94 -20.41 9.75
N ASP A 45 38.42 -20.51 8.51
CA ASP A 45 39.02 -19.38 7.80
C ASP A 45 38.01 -18.26 7.55
N VAL A 46 36.81 -18.61 7.09
CA VAL A 46 35.72 -17.65 6.83
C VAL A 46 35.26 -16.98 8.13
N THR A 47 35.10 -17.75 9.20
CA THR A 47 34.73 -17.21 10.52
C THR A 47 35.82 -16.28 11.06
N ASN A 48 37.09 -16.66 10.94
CA ASN A 48 38.21 -15.82 11.36
C ASN A 48 38.27 -14.52 10.55
N LEU A 49 38.03 -14.57 9.24
CA LEU A 49 37.93 -13.38 8.40
C LEU A 49 36.83 -12.43 8.91
N ALA A 50 35.62 -12.94 9.17
CA ALA A 50 34.51 -12.13 9.69
C ALA A 50 34.80 -11.53 11.07
N ILE A 51 35.37 -12.32 12.00
CA ILE A 51 35.79 -11.85 13.33
C ILE A 51 36.86 -10.76 13.22
N ASN A 52 37.84 -10.95 12.32
CA ASN A 52 38.92 -9.99 12.13
C ASN A 52 38.42 -8.67 11.51
N LEU A 53 37.52 -8.74 10.53
CA LEU A 53 36.82 -7.57 9.98
C LEU A 53 36.01 -6.82 11.05
N ALA A 54 35.47 -7.55 12.04
CA ALA A 54 34.69 -6.96 13.11
C ALA A 54 35.50 -6.39 14.28
N ARG A 55 36.82 -6.58 14.28
CA ARG A 55 37.70 -6.16 15.37
C ARG A 55 37.69 -4.64 15.53
N GLN A 56 37.28 -4.18 16.72
CA GLN A 56 37.25 -2.77 17.09
C GLN A 56 38.51 -2.37 17.86
N GLY A 57 38.97 -1.13 17.66
CA GLY A 57 40.14 -0.56 18.33
C GLY A 57 41.46 -0.90 17.65
N GLY A 58 42.20 0.13 17.22
CA GLY A 58 43.48 0.00 16.50
C GLY A 58 43.34 0.19 14.98
N THR A 59 44.39 -0.19 14.25
CA THR A 59 44.40 -0.18 12.78
C THR A 59 43.39 -1.19 12.25
N PRO A 60 42.50 -0.83 11.30
CA PRO A 60 41.50 -1.77 10.80
C PRO A 60 42.17 -2.95 10.08
N TYR A 61 41.52 -4.11 10.14
CA TYR A 61 42.14 -5.38 9.75
C TYR A 61 42.71 -5.38 8.32
N PRO A 62 42.00 -4.91 7.27
CA PRO A 62 42.55 -4.89 5.92
C PRO A 62 43.91 -4.15 5.82
N GLN A 63 44.08 -3.04 6.56
CA GLN A 63 45.34 -2.28 6.57
C GLN A 63 46.47 -3.01 7.31
N THR A 64 46.15 -3.90 8.25
CA THR A 64 47.17 -4.68 8.99
C THR A 64 47.78 -5.83 8.17
N ILE A 65 47.05 -6.32 7.17
CA ILE A 65 47.46 -7.44 6.32
C ILE A 65 47.82 -7.01 4.89
N GLN A 66 47.71 -5.71 4.58
CA GLN A 66 48.09 -5.18 3.28
C GLN A 66 49.63 -5.12 3.17
N MET A 67 50.19 -5.88 2.22
CA MET A 67 51.63 -5.94 1.95
C MET A 67 52.11 -4.90 0.94
N GLY A 68 51.18 -4.30 0.19
CA GLY A 68 51.48 -3.33 -0.85
C GLY A 68 50.32 -3.20 -1.84
N LYS A 69 50.65 -2.81 -3.06
CA LYS A 69 49.70 -2.73 -4.18
C LYS A 69 50.33 -3.29 -5.45
N ALA A 70 49.51 -3.80 -6.37
CA ALA A 70 49.96 -4.26 -7.67
C ALA A 70 48.97 -3.87 -8.77
N ASN A 71 49.49 -3.68 -9.98
CA ASN A 71 48.64 -3.50 -11.16
C ASN A 71 48.10 -4.86 -11.60
N ILE A 72 46.79 -4.98 -11.63
CA ILE A 72 46.07 -6.12 -12.18
C ILE A 72 45.58 -5.70 -13.57
N THR A 73 46.01 -6.42 -14.60
CA THR A 73 45.62 -6.17 -15.99
C THR A 73 45.09 -7.46 -16.59
N GLY A 74 43.91 -7.40 -17.20
CA GLY A 74 43.28 -8.55 -17.82
C GLY A 74 42.21 -8.18 -18.84
N THR A 75 41.75 -9.19 -19.56
CA THR A 75 40.55 -9.12 -20.40
C THR A 75 39.46 -9.94 -19.75
N TYR A 76 38.32 -9.32 -19.50
CA TYR A 76 37.19 -9.89 -18.78
C TYR A 76 35.92 -9.74 -19.60
N ASP A 77 35.01 -10.70 -19.47
CA ASP A 77 33.68 -10.67 -20.03
C ASP A 77 32.69 -10.22 -18.95
N LEU A 78 32.00 -9.11 -19.20
CA LEU A 78 30.92 -8.63 -18.32
C LEU A 78 29.57 -9.09 -18.86
N ALA A 79 28.80 -9.79 -18.05
CA ALA A 79 27.44 -10.15 -18.40
C ALA A 79 26.50 -8.98 -18.06
N ALA A 80 25.78 -8.47 -19.05
CA ALA A 80 24.87 -7.34 -18.89
C ALA A 80 23.51 -7.59 -19.57
N THR A 81 22.48 -6.89 -19.11
CA THR A 81 21.14 -6.92 -19.70
C THR A 81 20.77 -5.49 -20.05
N TYR A 82 20.60 -5.25 -21.34
CA TYR A 82 20.15 -3.98 -21.87
C TYR A 82 18.65 -4.08 -22.15
N CYS A 83 17.86 -3.13 -21.64
CA CYS A 83 16.43 -3.04 -21.94
C CYS A 83 16.07 -1.66 -22.50
N GLU A 84 15.13 -1.64 -23.42
CA GLU A 84 14.59 -0.42 -24.01
C GLU A 84 13.07 -0.48 -24.21
N PRO A 85 12.41 0.70 -24.30
CA PRO A 85 10.99 0.78 -24.65
C PRO A 85 10.69 0.18 -26.03
N ASP A 86 9.44 -0.23 -26.25
CA ASP A 86 9.01 -0.79 -27.53
C ASP A 86 9.22 0.17 -28.72
N ALA A 87 9.11 1.48 -28.46
CA ALA A 87 9.33 2.56 -29.41
C ALA A 87 10.80 2.77 -29.82
N GLY A 88 11.74 2.08 -29.16
CA GLY A 88 13.19 2.19 -29.37
C GLY A 88 13.93 2.73 -28.14
N PRO A 89 15.26 2.91 -28.23
CA PRO A 89 16.09 3.43 -27.15
C PRO A 89 15.55 4.75 -26.58
N GLY A 90 15.45 4.84 -25.25
CA GLY A 90 15.16 6.10 -24.56
C GLY A 90 16.27 7.14 -24.76
N GLU A 91 16.00 8.41 -24.45
CA GLU A 91 17.01 9.48 -24.58
C GLU A 91 18.19 9.35 -23.60
N GLN A 92 17.99 8.58 -22.52
CA GLN A 92 18.94 8.46 -21.41
C GLN A 92 19.10 7.00 -21.02
N LEU A 93 20.29 6.65 -20.54
CA LEU A 93 20.62 5.33 -20.05
C LEU A 93 20.81 5.33 -18.53
N GLN A 94 20.13 4.41 -17.86
CA GLN A 94 20.37 4.09 -16.47
C GLN A 94 21.28 2.86 -16.36
N ILE A 95 22.53 3.05 -15.92
CA ILE A 95 23.47 1.94 -15.66
C ILE A 95 23.38 1.56 -14.18
N MET A 96 23.03 0.31 -13.93
CA MET A 96 22.63 -0.19 -12.62
C MET A 96 23.60 -1.25 -12.09
N THR A 97 24.21 -0.97 -10.94
CA THR A 97 25.20 -1.83 -10.29
C THR A 97 24.63 -2.40 -9.00
N HIS A 98 24.49 -3.72 -8.93
CA HIS A 98 23.97 -4.42 -7.75
C HIS A 98 24.97 -4.47 -6.57
N GLY A 99 24.47 -4.81 -5.38
CA GLY A 99 25.28 -4.97 -4.16
C GLY A 99 25.92 -6.35 -3.99
N ILE A 100 26.52 -6.57 -2.83
CA ILE A 100 26.99 -7.90 -2.38
C ILE A 100 25.77 -8.79 -2.11
N GLY A 101 25.87 -10.08 -2.44
CA GLY A 101 24.82 -11.07 -2.18
C GLY A 101 23.84 -11.28 -3.33
N PHE A 102 23.93 -10.48 -4.40
CA PHE A 102 23.04 -10.54 -5.55
C PHE A 102 23.82 -10.38 -6.86
N ASP A 103 23.13 -10.55 -7.99
CA ASP A 103 23.60 -10.25 -9.36
C ASP A 103 22.72 -9.16 -10.00
N ARG A 104 22.85 -8.94 -11.32
CA ARG A 104 22.07 -7.92 -12.05
C ARG A 104 20.56 -8.12 -11.97
N SER A 105 20.08 -9.33 -11.66
CA SER A 105 18.64 -9.59 -11.44
C SER A 105 18.09 -8.85 -10.23
N TYR A 106 18.95 -8.32 -9.35
CA TYR A 106 18.54 -7.43 -8.27
C TYR A 106 17.63 -6.30 -8.77
N TRP A 107 17.84 -5.81 -9.99
CA TRP A 107 17.08 -4.70 -10.57
C TRP A 107 15.85 -5.13 -11.40
N ASP A 108 15.76 -6.42 -11.79
CA ASP A 108 14.66 -6.98 -12.58
C ASP A 108 14.33 -8.40 -12.13
N PHE A 109 13.82 -8.54 -10.91
CA PHE A 109 13.59 -9.85 -10.34
C PHE A 109 12.20 -10.39 -10.77
N PRO A 110 12.11 -11.56 -11.42
CA PRO A 110 10.86 -12.08 -11.97
C PRO A 110 10.04 -12.81 -10.89
N PHE A 111 9.61 -12.09 -9.86
CA PHE A 111 8.77 -12.61 -8.79
C PHE A 111 7.50 -11.78 -8.66
N ASN A 112 6.37 -12.46 -8.41
CA ASN A 112 5.04 -11.87 -8.23
C ASN A 112 4.71 -10.81 -9.31
N ASN A 113 4.64 -11.23 -10.58
CA ASN A 113 4.33 -10.36 -11.72
C ASN A 113 5.21 -9.11 -11.83
N TYR A 114 6.52 -9.24 -11.58
CA TYR A 114 7.49 -8.14 -11.64
C TYR A 114 7.30 -7.03 -10.60
N ASN A 115 6.59 -7.30 -9.50
CA ASN A 115 6.49 -6.34 -8.38
C ASN A 115 7.85 -5.93 -7.79
N TYR A 116 8.88 -6.75 -8.03
CA TYR A 116 10.28 -6.55 -7.61
C TYR A 116 11.20 -6.14 -8.77
N SER A 117 10.65 -5.51 -9.81
CA SER A 117 11.41 -5.03 -10.97
C SER A 117 11.43 -3.51 -11.05
N TYR A 118 12.60 -2.92 -10.77
CA TYR A 118 12.86 -1.52 -11.07
C TYR A 118 12.95 -1.29 -12.59
N VAL A 119 13.56 -2.22 -13.32
CA VAL A 119 13.68 -2.17 -14.78
C VAL A 119 12.32 -2.07 -15.46
N ALA A 120 11.32 -2.83 -14.99
CA ALA A 120 9.94 -2.73 -15.49
C ALA A 120 9.43 -1.30 -15.43
N ARG A 121 9.55 -0.64 -14.28
CA ARG A 121 9.06 0.74 -14.14
C ARG A 121 9.88 1.73 -14.94
N ALA A 122 11.20 1.64 -14.90
CA ALA A 122 12.08 2.55 -15.62
C ALA A 122 11.82 2.51 -17.14
N VAL A 123 11.60 1.32 -17.70
CA VAL A 123 11.38 1.14 -19.15
C VAL A 123 9.91 1.31 -19.52
N ASP A 124 9.01 0.56 -18.89
CA ASP A 124 7.60 0.46 -19.29
C ASP A 124 6.78 1.69 -18.89
N GLU A 125 7.08 2.32 -17.75
CA GLU A 125 6.32 3.47 -17.24
C GLU A 125 6.97 4.81 -17.58
N HIS A 126 8.31 4.86 -17.68
CA HIS A 126 9.06 6.11 -17.84
C HIS A 126 9.85 6.25 -19.15
N GLY A 127 9.89 5.20 -19.97
CA GLY A 127 10.53 5.27 -21.29
C GLY A 127 12.06 5.40 -21.26
N TYR A 128 12.72 5.04 -20.15
CA TYR A 128 14.18 5.03 -20.06
C TYR A 128 14.76 3.75 -20.64
N SER A 129 15.98 3.84 -21.17
CA SER A 129 16.79 2.64 -21.39
C SER A 129 17.55 2.28 -20.13
N THR A 130 17.75 0.99 -19.92
CA THR A 130 18.45 0.46 -18.74
C THR A 130 19.56 -0.50 -19.12
N LEU A 131 20.66 -0.50 -18.37
CA LEU A 131 21.74 -1.47 -18.48
C LEU A 131 22.10 -1.99 -17.09
N THR A 132 21.65 -3.20 -16.76
CA THR A 132 22.06 -3.91 -15.54
C THR A 132 23.23 -4.83 -15.87
N TRP A 133 24.15 -5.06 -14.93
CA TRP A 133 25.33 -5.89 -15.19
C TRP A 133 25.78 -6.65 -13.96
N ASP A 134 26.34 -7.85 -14.18
CA ASP A 134 26.94 -8.67 -13.13
C ASP A 134 28.35 -8.13 -12.87
N ARG A 135 28.66 -7.81 -11.62
CA ARG A 135 30.00 -7.38 -11.22
C ARG A 135 31.05 -8.47 -11.48
N LEU A 136 32.33 -8.09 -11.63
CA LEU A 136 33.40 -9.07 -11.79
C LEU A 136 33.46 -9.99 -10.58
N GLY A 137 33.74 -11.28 -10.82
CA GLY A 137 33.70 -12.31 -9.80
C GLY A 137 32.30 -12.88 -9.51
N ILE A 138 31.22 -12.25 -10.00
CA ILE A 138 29.83 -12.58 -9.65
C ILE A 138 28.99 -12.95 -10.88
N GLY A 139 27.95 -13.77 -10.68
CA GLY A 139 26.93 -14.04 -11.69
C GLY A 139 27.53 -14.69 -12.95
N ALA A 140 27.22 -14.16 -14.12
CA ALA A 140 27.74 -14.65 -15.40
C ALA A 140 29.02 -13.94 -15.87
N SER A 141 29.50 -12.89 -15.19
CA SER A 141 30.75 -12.20 -15.51
C SER A 141 31.99 -13.04 -15.22
N SER A 142 33.16 -12.67 -15.76
CA SER A 142 34.42 -13.38 -15.49
C SER A 142 34.73 -13.49 -13.99
N LYS A 143 35.35 -14.61 -13.60
CA LYS A 143 35.81 -14.90 -12.23
C LYS A 143 37.33 -14.87 -12.20
N GLY A 144 37.86 -14.54 -11.03
CA GLY A 144 39.31 -14.44 -10.80
C GLY A 144 39.67 -14.79 -9.36
N ASP A 145 40.94 -14.56 -9.02
CA ASP A 145 41.45 -14.75 -7.67
C ASP A 145 40.60 -13.94 -6.66
N PRO A 146 40.01 -14.60 -5.64
CA PRO A 146 38.99 -13.98 -4.80
C PRO A 146 39.56 -13.03 -3.73
N VAL A 147 40.88 -12.90 -3.60
CA VAL A 147 41.52 -12.06 -2.57
C VAL A 147 42.19 -10.84 -3.18
N ASN A 148 43.09 -11.05 -4.14
CA ASN A 148 44.00 -10.04 -4.67
C ASN A 148 43.57 -9.51 -6.06
N GLU A 149 42.76 -10.25 -6.82
CA GLU A 149 42.27 -9.84 -8.14
C GLU A 149 40.87 -9.23 -8.07
N ILE A 150 39.87 -9.96 -7.58
CA ILE A 150 38.48 -9.48 -7.50
C ILE A 150 38.33 -8.58 -6.27
N GLN A 151 38.46 -7.27 -6.49
CA GLN A 151 38.33 -6.20 -5.50
C GLN A 151 37.57 -5.01 -6.08
N VAL A 152 37.12 -4.09 -5.22
CA VAL A 152 36.35 -2.91 -5.63
C VAL A 152 37.02 -2.09 -6.74
N PHE A 153 38.35 -1.97 -6.75
CA PHE A 153 39.08 -1.16 -7.73
C PHE A 153 39.04 -1.74 -9.15
N LEU A 154 39.12 -3.07 -9.28
CA LEU A 154 38.98 -3.74 -10.58
C LEU A 154 37.53 -3.59 -11.10
N GLU A 155 36.55 -3.64 -10.21
CA GLU A 155 35.14 -3.45 -10.57
C GLU A 155 34.79 -1.99 -10.94
N ILE A 156 35.43 -1.00 -10.31
CA ILE A 156 35.34 0.41 -10.73
C ILE A 156 35.88 0.56 -12.16
N ALA A 157 37.02 -0.05 -12.46
CA ALA A 157 37.58 -0.06 -13.80
C ALA A 157 36.66 -0.76 -14.82
N ALA A 158 35.99 -1.85 -14.41
CA ALA A 158 34.98 -2.54 -15.22
C ALA A 158 33.76 -1.65 -15.51
N LEU A 159 33.20 -0.99 -14.50
CA LEU A 159 32.07 -0.06 -14.68
C LEU A 159 32.45 1.12 -15.58
N LYS A 160 33.67 1.65 -15.44
CA LYS A 160 34.21 2.68 -16.32
C LYS A 160 34.27 2.22 -17.78
N ALA A 161 34.79 1.02 -18.04
CA ALA A 161 34.85 0.45 -19.37
C ALA A 161 33.45 0.20 -19.95
N LEU A 162 32.55 -0.40 -19.18
CA LEU A 162 31.16 -0.64 -19.57
C LEU A 162 30.42 0.67 -19.93
N THR A 163 30.59 1.71 -19.10
CA THR A 163 30.02 3.04 -19.34
C THR A 163 30.59 3.67 -20.61
N THR A 164 31.89 3.48 -20.86
CA THR A 164 32.54 3.96 -22.08
C THR A 164 31.95 3.30 -23.32
N HIS A 165 31.73 1.98 -23.29
CA HIS A 165 31.04 1.25 -24.36
C HIS A 165 29.62 1.79 -24.61
N ALA A 166 28.86 2.02 -23.55
CA ALA A 166 27.51 2.55 -23.64
C ALA A 166 27.47 3.96 -24.26
N ARG A 167 28.35 4.87 -23.84
CA ARG A 167 28.44 6.24 -24.40
C ARG A 167 28.87 6.25 -25.87
N GLN A 168 29.73 5.32 -26.27
CA GLN A 168 30.21 5.19 -27.65
C GLN A 168 29.25 4.42 -28.56
N GLY A 169 28.16 3.86 -28.02
CA GLY A 169 27.23 3.01 -28.77
C GLY A 169 27.87 1.69 -29.23
N SER A 170 28.90 1.22 -28.52
CA SER A 170 29.68 0.04 -28.87
C SER A 170 29.36 -1.18 -28.00
N LEU A 171 28.20 -1.18 -27.34
CA LEU A 171 27.67 -2.35 -26.63
C LEU A 171 27.36 -3.48 -27.64
N PRO A 172 27.94 -4.68 -27.49
CA PRO A 172 27.72 -5.77 -28.43
C PRO A 172 26.24 -6.15 -28.56
N GLY A 173 25.74 -6.19 -29.80
CA GLY A 173 24.35 -6.59 -30.08
C GLY A 173 23.28 -5.54 -29.75
N VAL A 174 23.66 -4.33 -29.32
CA VAL A 174 22.73 -3.25 -28.98
C VAL A 174 22.85 -2.08 -29.98
N GLY A 175 21.77 -1.77 -30.69
CA GLY A 175 21.72 -0.71 -31.71
C GLY A 175 21.44 0.70 -31.17
N CYS A 176 22.05 1.11 -30.04
CA CYS A 176 21.65 2.31 -29.31
C CYS A 176 22.28 3.64 -29.77
N GLY A 177 23.18 3.66 -30.77
CA GLY A 177 23.79 4.89 -31.30
C GLY A 177 24.70 5.68 -30.32
N GLY A 178 24.77 5.26 -29.05
CA GLY A 178 25.51 5.92 -27.98
C GLY A 178 24.63 6.85 -27.13
N TYR A 179 24.89 6.88 -25.82
CA TYR A 179 24.14 7.72 -24.88
C TYR A 179 24.92 8.97 -24.48
N SER A 180 24.30 10.13 -24.71
CA SER A 180 24.84 11.43 -24.25
C SER A 180 24.56 11.67 -22.76
N LYS A 181 23.43 11.15 -22.25
CA LYS A 181 23.02 11.21 -20.84
C LYS A 181 23.06 9.82 -20.20
N VAL A 182 23.86 9.67 -19.15
CA VAL A 182 24.00 8.44 -18.37
C VAL A 182 23.81 8.73 -16.88
N VAL A 183 22.89 8.01 -16.27
CA VAL A 183 22.67 8.03 -14.81
C VAL A 183 23.18 6.72 -14.23
N HIS A 184 24.04 6.79 -13.22
CA HIS A 184 24.51 5.60 -12.52
C HIS A 184 23.71 5.37 -11.24
N LEU A 185 23.12 4.19 -11.14
CA LEU A 185 22.37 3.75 -9.98
C LEU A 185 23.15 2.62 -9.31
N GLY A 186 23.59 2.85 -8.08
CA GLY A 186 24.23 1.83 -7.27
C GLY A 186 23.29 1.30 -6.19
N HIS A 187 23.45 0.04 -5.82
CA HIS A 187 22.89 -0.49 -4.59
C HIS A 187 23.98 -1.03 -3.67
N SER A 188 24.00 -0.60 -2.41
CA SER A 188 24.95 -1.07 -1.39
C SER A 188 26.40 -0.98 -1.88
N PHE A 189 27.10 -2.11 -2.05
CA PHE A 189 28.44 -2.14 -2.65
C PHE A 189 28.47 -1.55 -4.08
N GLY A 190 27.42 -1.72 -4.87
CA GLY A 190 27.26 -1.03 -6.15
C GLY A 190 27.19 0.50 -6.00
N SER A 191 26.67 1.02 -4.89
CA SER A 191 26.75 2.45 -4.56
C SER A 191 28.17 2.89 -4.23
N VAL A 192 28.99 2.03 -3.60
CA VAL A 192 30.42 2.31 -3.37
C VAL A 192 31.15 2.42 -4.71
N ILE A 193 30.87 1.52 -5.65
CA ILE A 193 31.47 1.52 -6.99
C ILE A 193 31.02 2.76 -7.79
N THR A 194 29.72 3.07 -7.81
CA THR A 194 29.19 4.28 -8.47
C THR A 194 29.76 5.55 -7.86
N TYR A 195 29.87 5.62 -6.53
CA TYR A 195 30.48 6.74 -5.81
C TYR A 195 31.92 6.97 -6.25
N ALA A 196 32.73 5.91 -6.31
CA ALA A 196 34.12 5.98 -6.71
C ALA A 196 34.27 6.35 -8.19
N LEU A 197 33.46 5.76 -9.09
CA LEU A 197 33.44 6.11 -10.49
C LEU A 197 33.17 7.61 -10.69
N ALA A 198 32.17 8.16 -10.01
CA ALA A 198 31.82 9.57 -10.11
C ALA A 198 32.94 10.50 -9.63
N ASN A 199 33.82 10.02 -8.74
CA ASN A 199 34.99 10.77 -8.29
C ASN A 199 36.18 10.65 -9.26
N GLU A 200 36.45 9.45 -9.77
CA GLU A 200 37.61 9.16 -10.62
C GLU A 200 37.40 9.51 -12.09
N SER A 201 36.15 9.53 -12.56
CA SER A 201 35.76 9.80 -13.95
C SER A 201 34.40 10.51 -13.98
N PRO A 202 34.31 11.72 -13.38
CA PRO A 202 33.06 12.46 -13.24
C PRO A 202 32.36 12.73 -14.59
N GLU A 203 33.12 12.85 -15.68
CA GLU A 203 32.61 13.09 -17.03
C GLU A 203 31.75 11.94 -17.59
N LEU A 204 31.82 10.77 -16.97
CA LEU A 204 31.04 9.61 -17.40
C LEU A 204 29.63 9.57 -16.82
N SER A 205 29.33 10.36 -15.79
CA SER A 205 28.06 10.33 -15.06
C SER A 205 27.37 11.70 -15.11
N ASP A 206 26.15 11.77 -15.64
CA ASP A 206 25.33 12.99 -15.64
C ASP A 206 24.58 13.18 -14.32
N ALA A 207 24.23 12.08 -13.64
CA ALA A 207 23.74 12.06 -12.28
C ALA A 207 24.07 10.72 -11.60
N ILE A 208 24.08 10.69 -10.27
CA ILE A 208 24.24 9.46 -9.50
C ILE A 208 23.13 9.27 -8.46
N VAL A 209 22.68 8.03 -8.33
CA VAL A 209 21.74 7.58 -7.29
C VAL A 209 22.40 6.45 -6.51
N LEU A 210 22.56 6.66 -5.21
CA LEU A 210 23.20 5.72 -4.30
C LEU A 210 22.14 5.14 -3.37
N THR A 211 21.78 3.88 -3.59
CA THR A 211 20.74 3.20 -2.82
C THR A 211 21.35 2.29 -1.76
N GLY A 212 20.71 2.13 -0.60
CA GLY A 212 21.22 1.36 0.54
C GLY A 212 22.63 1.82 0.94
N PHE A 213 22.83 3.13 1.07
CA PHE A 213 24.17 3.72 1.21
C PHE A 213 24.18 4.92 2.16
N SER A 214 25.29 5.09 2.87
CA SER A 214 25.66 6.31 3.59
C SER A 214 27.17 6.33 3.80
N GLN A 215 27.74 7.44 4.28
CA GLN A 215 29.15 7.48 4.68
C GLN A 215 29.36 7.05 6.15
N ALA A 216 28.33 6.52 6.81
CA ALA A 216 28.43 5.97 8.16
C ALA A 216 28.93 4.52 8.14
N THR A 217 30.21 4.33 7.80
CA THR A 217 30.82 3.00 7.58
C THR A 217 31.06 2.16 8.85
N ALA A 218 30.75 2.69 10.04
CA ALA A 218 30.96 2.02 11.32
C ALA A 218 30.16 0.72 11.49
N TYR A 219 29.08 0.56 10.71
CA TYR A 219 28.18 -0.61 10.78
C TYR A 219 28.51 -1.71 9.76
N LEU A 220 29.43 -1.48 8.81
CA LEU A 220 29.86 -2.50 7.85
C LEU A 220 30.41 -3.79 8.50
N PRO A 221 31.14 -3.73 9.63
CA PRO A 221 31.45 -4.92 10.44
C PRO A 221 30.26 -5.80 10.81
N TRP A 222 29.10 -5.20 11.08
CA TRP A 222 27.90 -5.96 11.46
C TRP A 222 27.37 -6.75 10.29
N PHE A 223 27.41 -6.19 9.08
CA PHE A 223 27.08 -6.92 7.85
C PHE A 223 27.91 -8.20 7.71
N ALA A 224 29.23 -8.11 7.87
CA ALA A 224 30.13 -9.26 7.73
C ALA A 224 29.83 -10.39 8.74
N VAL A 225 29.54 -10.03 9.99
CA VAL A 225 29.20 -11.00 11.04
C VAL A 225 27.78 -11.55 10.88
N ALA A 226 26.81 -10.69 10.60
CA ALA A 226 25.40 -11.06 10.45
C ALA A 226 25.12 -11.93 9.22
N SER A 227 25.93 -11.80 8.16
CA SER A 227 25.86 -12.66 6.99
C SER A 227 26.03 -14.14 7.33
N ASN A 228 26.75 -14.45 8.41
CA ASN A 228 27.11 -15.81 8.79
C ASN A 228 27.65 -16.61 7.59
N PHE A 229 28.70 -16.08 6.97
CA PHE A 229 29.26 -16.61 5.73
C PHE A 229 29.85 -18.02 5.93
N VAL A 230 29.73 -18.85 4.89
CA VAL A 230 30.38 -20.16 4.74
C VAL A 230 31.16 -20.20 3.42
N PRO A 231 32.22 -21.02 3.32
CA PRO A 231 32.94 -21.18 2.07
C PRO A 231 32.02 -21.78 0.99
N VAL A 232 32.13 -21.26 -0.23
CA VAL A 232 31.50 -21.87 -1.40
C VAL A 232 32.30 -23.11 -1.77
N VAL A 233 31.72 -24.29 -1.52
CA VAL A 233 32.33 -25.59 -1.81
C VAL A 233 31.73 -26.21 -3.07
N ASP A 234 32.53 -27.00 -3.80
CA ASP A 234 32.11 -27.80 -4.95
C ASP A 234 31.36 -27.03 -6.06
N SER A 235 31.63 -25.73 -6.22
CA SER A 235 31.01 -24.94 -7.27
C SER A 235 31.68 -25.19 -8.63
N PRO A 236 30.89 -25.49 -9.69
CA PRO A 236 31.43 -25.60 -11.05
C PRO A 236 31.73 -24.22 -11.68
N ILE A 237 31.33 -23.12 -11.03
CA ILE A 237 31.36 -21.76 -11.60
C ILE A 237 32.33 -20.85 -10.83
N TYR A 238 32.43 -21.02 -9.51
CA TYR A 238 33.28 -20.20 -8.64
C TYR A 238 34.55 -20.96 -8.25
N PRO A 239 35.75 -20.35 -8.36
CA PRO A 239 36.96 -20.97 -7.83
C PRO A 239 36.90 -21.04 -6.28
N PRO A 240 37.68 -21.92 -5.65
CA PRO A 240 37.75 -21.99 -4.19
C PRO A 240 38.11 -20.63 -3.57
N GLY A 241 37.45 -20.26 -2.48
CA GLY A 241 37.76 -19.03 -1.72
C GLY A 241 36.66 -17.97 -1.68
N TYR A 242 35.61 -18.11 -2.51
CA TYR A 242 34.41 -17.30 -2.38
C TYR A 242 33.58 -17.72 -1.17
N VAL A 243 32.80 -16.80 -0.62
CA VAL A 243 31.95 -17.04 0.56
C VAL A 243 30.50 -16.63 0.31
N ALA A 244 29.53 -17.29 0.94
CA ALA A 244 28.10 -17.01 0.79
C ALA A 244 27.35 -17.17 2.12
N PRO A 245 26.22 -16.49 2.35
CA PRO A 245 25.45 -16.64 3.58
C PRO A 245 25.04 -18.09 3.84
N ALA A 246 25.13 -18.56 5.08
CA ALA A 246 24.78 -19.95 5.42
C ALA A 246 23.28 -20.24 5.49
N SER A 247 22.44 -19.21 5.59
CA SER A 247 20.99 -19.37 5.79
C SER A 247 20.18 -18.15 5.37
N THR A 248 18.87 -18.36 5.21
CA THR A 248 17.88 -17.29 5.05
C THR A 248 17.90 -16.28 6.20
N VAL A 249 18.30 -16.67 7.40
CA VAL A 249 18.40 -15.78 8.57
C VAL A 249 19.48 -14.71 8.34
N GLY A 250 20.66 -15.08 7.84
CA GLY A 250 21.72 -14.12 7.53
C GLY A 250 21.32 -13.14 6.42
N VAL A 251 20.62 -13.65 5.40
CA VAL A 251 20.04 -12.82 4.33
C VAL A 251 18.98 -11.87 4.89
N GLN A 252 18.08 -12.35 5.75
CA GLN A 252 17.04 -11.52 6.35
C GLN A 252 17.64 -10.39 7.19
N ILE A 253 18.55 -10.70 8.11
CA ILE A 253 19.18 -9.70 8.98
C ILE A 253 19.80 -8.58 8.14
N ASN A 254 20.52 -8.92 7.07
CA ASN A 254 21.23 -7.92 6.30
C ASN A 254 20.37 -7.14 5.31
N PHE A 255 19.32 -7.74 4.74
CA PHE A 255 18.61 -7.16 3.60
C PHE A 255 17.17 -6.76 3.89
N PHE A 256 16.50 -7.39 4.86
CA PHE A 256 15.04 -7.32 4.97
C PHE A 256 14.57 -6.81 6.33
N ALA A 257 13.64 -5.85 6.33
CA ALA A 257 12.99 -5.37 7.53
C ALA A 257 11.69 -6.10 7.82
N GLU A 258 11.29 -6.15 9.09
CA GLU A 258 10.03 -6.76 9.50
C GLU A 258 8.83 -6.10 8.80
N GLY A 259 8.00 -6.90 8.12
CA GLY A 259 6.79 -6.44 7.43
C GLY A 259 7.02 -5.79 6.06
N ASP A 260 8.27 -5.57 5.65
CA ASP A 260 8.62 -4.93 4.38
C ASP A 260 8.91 -5.96 3.26
N PHE A 261 8.56 -7.24 3.34
CA PHE A 261 8.78 -8.15 2.21
C PHE A 261 7.82 -9.33 2.22
N ASP A 262 7.62 -9.95 1.06
CA ASP A 262 6.88 -11.20 0.95
C ASP A 262 7.70 -12.33 1.60
N PRO A 263 7.18 -13.02 2.64
CA PRO A 263 7.91 -14.10 3.29
C PRO A 263 8.33 -15.24 2.34
N GLU A 264 7.59 -15.46 1.24
CA GLU A 264 7.98 -16.44 0.21
C GLU A 264 9.20 -15.96 -0.57
N PHE A 265 9.36 -14.64 -0.76
CA PHE A 265 10.49 -14.06 -1.46
C PHE A 265 11.82 -14.27 -0.73
N LEU A 266 11.85 -14.32 0.61
CA LEU A 266 13.09 -14.52 1.36
C LEU A 266 13.80 -15.83 1.01
N LYS A 267 13.03 -16.90 0.76
CA LYS A 267 13.59 -18.18 0.32
C LYS A 267 14.21 -18.05 -1.07
N VAL A 268 13.50 -17.37 -1.96
CA VAL A 268 13.95 -17.12 -3.34
C VAL A 268 15.20 -16.24 -3.36
N ALA A 269 15.25 -15.19 -2.55
CA ALA A 269 16.40 -14.30 -2.40
C ALA A 269 17.64 -15.04 -1.88
N PHE A 270 17.45 -16.00 -0.95
CA PHE A 270 18.53 -16.86 -0.49
C PHE A 270 18.99 -17.86 -1.56
N GLU A 271 18.06 -18.54 -2.22
CA GLU A 271 18.35 -19.55 -3.27
C GLU A 271 19.00 -18.96 -4.52
N LYS A 272 18.65 -17.72 -4.87
CA LYS A 272 19.21 -16.99 -6.01
C LYS A 272 20.36 -16.06 -5.62
N GLY A 273 20.68 -15.99 -4.34
CA GLY A 273 21.76 -15.18 -3.82
C GLY A 273 23.11 -15.55 -4.44
N GLN A 274 23.98 -14.57 -4.55
CA GLN A 274 25.32 -14.73 -5.11
C GLN A 274 26.37 -14.70 -4.01
N PRO A 275 27.52 -15.38 -4.21
CA PRO A 275 28.63 -15.30 -3.26
C PRO A 275 29.30 -13.93 -3.30
N VAL A 276 30.33 -13.77 -2.48
CA VAL A 276 31.20 -12.59 -2.43
C VAL A 276 32.65 -13.03 -2.30
N SER A 277 33.55 -12.26 -2.91
CA SER A 277 34.99 -12.44 -2.74
C SER A 277 35.46 -11.82 -1.41
N PRO A 278 36.39 -12.45 -0.69
CA PRO A 278 37.09 -11.80 0.42
C PRO A 278 37.74 -10.47 0.04
N GLY A 279 38.23 -10.32 -1.19
CA GLY A 279 38.80 -9.08 -1.71
C GLY A 279 37.79 -7.93 -1.72
N GLU A 280 36.53 -8.19 -2.09
CA GLU A 280 35.43 -7.23 -1.98
C GLU A 280 35.19 -6.84 -0.53
N LEU A 281 35.11 -7.82 0.39
CA LEU A 281 34.90 -7.55 1.83
C LEU A 281 36.05 -6.74 2.45
N LEU A 282 37.29 -7.01 2.06
CA LEU A 282 38.48 -6.31 2.55
C LEU A 282 38.60 -4.88 2.01
N THR A 283 38.01 -4.61 0.84
CA THR A 283 38.10 -3.30 0.17
C THR A 283 36.82 -2.47 0.23
N LEU A 284 35.71 -3.04 0.72
CA LEU A 284 34.38 -2.43 0.83
C LEU A 284 34.37 -0.99 1.37
N GLY A 285 35.08 -0.75 2.47
CA GLY A 285 35.08 0.55 3.15
C GLY A 285 36.00 1.61 2.53
N ALA A 286 36.95 1.22 1.66
CA ALA A 286 38.02 2.12 1.24
C ALA A 286 37.53 3.28 0.36
N PRO A 287 36.72 3.07 -0.70
CA PRO A 287 36.28 4.19 -1.53
C PRO A 287 35.23 5.07 -0.86
N ALA A 288 34.35 4.49 -0.02
CA ALA A 288 33.25 5.21 0.62
C ALA A 288 33.72 6.35 1.55
N GLY A 289 34.93 6.25 2.13
CA GLY A 289 35.47 7.26 3.05
C GLY A 289 36.22 8.43 2.39
N VAL A 290 36.36 8.45 1.06
CA VAL A 290 37.11 9.47 0.33
C VAL A 290 36.20 10.65 -0.02
N ASN A 291 36.65 11.90 0.10
CA ASN A 291 35.86 13.06 -0.37
C ASN A 291 35.64 13.00 -1.89
N ASN A 292 34.42 13.29 -2.33
CA ASN A 292 34.02 13.24 -3.72
C ASN A 292 34.01 14.65 -4.34
N THR A 293 34.62 14.78 -5.51
CA THR A 293 34.71 16.03 -6.28
C THR A 293 33.65 16.12 -7.38
N TYR A 294 32.75 15.14 -7.49
CA TYR A 294 31.67 15.12 -8.45
C TYR A 294 30.76 16.36 -8.32
N THR A 295 30.46 16.97 -9.47
CA THR A 295 29.70 18.22 -9.57
C THR A 295 28.26 18.02 -10.04
N GLY A 296 27.92 16.83 -10.54
CA GLY A 296 26.56 16.51 -10.96
C GLY A 296 25.59 16.32 -9.78
N PRO A 297 24.31 16.06 -10.06
CA PRO A 297 23.31 15.81 -9.04
C PRO A 297 23.53 14.46 -8.34
N VAL A 298 23.29 14.46 -7.02
CA VAL A 298 23.45 13.29 -6.15
C VAL A 298 22.17 13.04 -5.37
N GLN A 299 21.68 11.81 -5.44
CA GLN A 299 20.60 11.30 -4.59
C GLN A 299 21.09 10.11 -3.77
N ILE A 300 20.82 10.11 -2.47
CA ILE A 300 21.04 8.94 -1.60
C ILE A 300 19.69 8.45 -1.07
N ILE A 301 19.42 7.15 -1.16
CA ILE A 301 18.17 6.53 -0.71
C ILE A 301 18.48 5.30 0.14
N THR A 302 17.97 5.21 1.35
CA THR A 302 18.25 4.09 2.25
C THR A 302 17.02 3.73 3.06
N GLY A 303 16.83 2.45 3.38
CA GLY A 303 15.72 2.02 4.24
C GLY A 303 15.91 2.49 5.68
N ALA A 304 14.84 2.85 6.38
CA ALA A 304 14.92 3.29 7.77
C ALA A 304 15.58 2.25 8.70
N ARG A 305 15.45 0.97 8.33
CA ARG A 305 15.95 -0.21 9.04
C ARG A 305 17.19 -0.83 8.39
N ASP A 306 17.96 -0.03 7.66
CA ASP A 306 19.20 -0.47 7.03
C ASP A 306 20.28 -0.79 8.09
N ILE A 307 20.71 -2.05 8.15
CA ILE A 307 21.78 -2.46 9.07
C ILE A 307 23.17 -2.04 8.55
N PRO A 308 23.56 -2.37 7.30
CA PRO A 308 24.94 -2.15 6.85
C PRO A 308 25.42 -0.69 6.91
N PHE A 309 24.54 0.29 6.65
CA PHE A 309 24.88 1.70 6.57
C PHE A 309 24.20 2.59 7.61
N CYS A 310 23.30 2.03 8.44
CA CYS A 310 22.63 2.78 9.50
C CYS A 310 22.49 2.05 10.85
N GLY A 311 22.91 0.79 10.94
CA GLY A 311 22.77 0.02 12.19
C GLY A 311 21.32 -0.16 12.65
N ASP A 312 20.39 -0.42 11.72
CA ASP A 312 18.94 -0.61 11.92
C ASP A 312 18.12 0.67 12.17
N ASN A 313 18.77 1.82 12.37
CA ASN A 313 18.05 3.08 12.57
C ASN A 313 18.76 4.26 11.90
N CYS A 314 18.37 4.56 10.66
CA CYS A 314 18.94 5.69 9.91
C CYS A 314 18.67 7.07 10.51
N TYR A 315 17.75 7.20 11.46
CA TYR A 315 17.51 8.48 12.17
C TYR A 315 18.43 8.66 13.38
N SER A 316 19.15 7.62 13.81
CA SER A 316 20.07 7.68 14.94
C SER A 316 21.42 8.27 14.53
N THR A 317 21.59 9.58 14.68
CA THR A 317 22.82 10.29 14.27
C THR A 317 23.90 10.36 15.36
N ALA A 318 23.75 9.61 16.45
CA ALA A 318 24.68 9.63 17.58
C ALA A 318 26.12 9.27 17.19
N SER A 319 26.30 8.33 16.25
CA SER A 319 27.62 7.90 15.75
C SER A 319 28.35 8.99 14.94
N VAL A 320 27.63 10.02 14.50
CA VAL A 320 28.15 11.13 13.68
C VAL A 320 27.95 12.50 14.34
N GLY A 321 27.78 12.53 15.67
CA GLY A 321 27.71 13.76 16.46
C GLY A 321 26.31 14.28 16.80
N GLY A 322 25.25 13.59 16.40
CA GLY A 322 23.88 13.75 16.95
C GLY A 322 23.11 14.99 16.51
N LYS A 323 23.57 15.73 15.50
CA LYS A 323 22.97 17.02 15.07
C LYS A 323 22.27 16.97 13.72
N LEU A 324 22.34 15.85 13.02
CA LEU A 324 21.81 15.70 11.67
C LEU A 324 20.42 15.04 11.71
N PRO A 325 19.55 15.30 10.72
CA PRO A 325 18.23 14.68 10.62
C PRO A 325 18.29 13.15 10.46
N SER A 326 19.26 12.66 9.69
CA SER A 326 19.52 11.24 9.46
C SER A 326 21.01 10.98 9.23
N LEU A 327 21.40 9.70 9.27
CA LEU A 327 22.76 9.26 8.94
C LEU A 327 23.10 9.51 7.47
N LEU A 328 22.12 9.63 6.58
CA LEU A 328 22.36 9.95 5.17
C LEU A 328 22.81 11.41 5.01
N ASP A 329 22.34 12.31 5.87
CA ASP A 329 22.75 13.71 5.78
C ASP A 329 24.23 13.92 6.14
N PHE A 330 24.85 12.95 6.83
CA PHE A 330 26.28 12.93 7.09
C PHE A 330 27.09 12.84 5.79
N SER A 331 26.53 12.21 4.77
CA SER A 331 27.13 12.05 3.45
C SER A 331 27.34 13.39 2.74
N LYS A 332 26.56 14.43 3.06
CA LYS A 332 26.63 15.74 2.40
C LYS A 332 28.04 16.36 2.44
N GLN A 333 28.77 16.16 3.53
CA GLN A 333 30.13 16.71 3.67
C GLN A 333 31.14 16.08 2.71
N PHE A 334 30.83 14.90 2.15
CA PHE A 334 31.67 14.23 1.18
C PHE A 334 31.34 14.67 -0.26
N PHE A 335 30.22 15.35 -0.49
CA PHE A 335 29.78 15.86 -1.79
C PHE A 335 29.74 17.40 -1.82
N THR A 336 30.83 18.03 -1.42
CA THR A 336 30.88 19.51 -1.29
C THR A 336 30.72 20.26 -2.61
N GLN A 337 30.96 19.59 -3.75
CA GLN A 337 30.88 20.19 -5.08
C GLN A 337 29.62 19.78 -5.87
N ALA A 338 28.78 18.88 -5.33
CA ALA A 338 27.58 18.43 -6.02
C ALA A 338 26.61 19.59 -6.25
N SER A 339 26.14 19.74 -7.49
CA SER A 339 25.20 20.79 -7.88
C SER A 339 23.86 20.68 -7.16
N ARG A 340 23.45 19.45 -6.83
CA ARG A 340 22.32 19.12 -5.95
C ARG A 340 22.66 17.90 -5.12
N PHE A 341 22.23 17.90 -3.86
CA PHE A 341 22.44 16.79 -2.93
C PHE A 341 21.16 16.54 -2.14
N ASN A 342 20.54 15.40 -2.37
CA ASN A 342 19.29 14.99 -1.71
C ASN A 342 19.46 13.63 -1.02
N THR A 343 18.77 13.47 0.10
CA THR A 343 18.77 12.26 0.92
C THR A 343 17.33 11.80 1.14
N THR A 344 17.11 10.50 1.26
CA THR A 344 15.79 9.94 1.54
C THR A 344 15.93 8.69 2.38
N VAL A 345 15.20 8.68 3.49
CA VAL A 345 15.06 7.51 4.35
C VAL A 345 13.67 6.92 4.12
N VAL A 346 13.60 5.68 3.64
CA VAL A 346 12.34 4.98 3.34
C VAL A 346 11.77 4.36 4.62
N PRO A 347 10.62 4.84 5.15
CA PRO A 347 10.07 4.31 6.40
C PRO A 347 9.76 2.82 6.33
N GLY A 348 10.06 2.08 7.40
CA GLY A 348 9.81 0.63 7.48
C GLY A 348 10.74 -0.24 6.65
N ALA A 349 11.46 0.32 5.68
CA ALA A 349 12.23 -0.47 4.73
C ALA A 349 13.58 -0.96 5.24
N GLY A 350 13.98 -2.14 4.76
CA GLY A 350 15.29 -2.74 5.01
C GLY A 350 16.40 -2.22 4.08
N HIS A 351 17.57 -2.88 4.11
CA HIS A 351 18.68 -2.53 3.23
C HIS A 351 18.38 -2.83 1.75
N GLY A 352 17.79 -3.99 1.44
CA GLY A 352 17.45 -4.44 0.09
C GLY A 352 16.24 -3.70 -0.49
N LEU A 353 16.42 -2.43 -0.84
CA LEU A 353 15.33 -1.54 -1.25
C LEU A 353 14.51 -2.05 -2.43
N ASN A 354 15.11 -2.74 -3.41
CA ASN A 354 14.32 -3.27 -4.53
C ASN A 354 13.50 -4.51 -4.15
N PHE A 355 13.74 -5.07 -2.96
CA PHE A 355 13.09 -6.26 -2.42
C PHE A 355 12.11 -5.97 -1.28
N GLY A 356 11.82 -4.69 -1.03
CA GLY A 356 10.80 -4.30 -0.07
C GLY A 356 9.39 -4.26 -0.68
N SER A 357 8.35 -4.63 0.06
CA SER A 357 6.94 -4.40 -0.31
C SER A 357 6.58 -2.92 -0.26
N ILE A 358 7.25 -2.15 0.61
CA ILE A 358 7.17 -0.69 0.71
C ILE A 358 8.26 -0.06 -0.18
N ALA A 359 9.44 -0.68 -0.24
CA ALA A 359 10.62 -0.11 -0.89
C ALA A 359 10.71 -0.34 -2.42
N GLY A 360 10.15 -1.44 -2.93
CA GLY A 360 9.96 -1.65 -4.37
C GLY A 360 9.11 -0.51 -4.96
N LEU A 361 8.18 0.06 -4.19
CA LEU A 361 7.42 1.27 -4.50
C LEU A 361 8.14 2.59 -4.16
N SER A 362 9.26 2.57 -3.43
CA SER A 362 10.00 3.76 -2.95
C SER A 362 11.30 4.07 -3.69
N LEU A 363 11.90 3.13 -4.41
CA LEU A 363 12.98 3.47 -5.37
C LEU A 363 12.49 4.42 -6.48
N SER A 364 11.16 4.55 -6.65
CA SER A 364 10.48 5.57 -7.48
C SER A 364 9.80 6.69 -6.67
N ARG A 365 9.89 6.69 -5.33
CA ARG A 365 9.24 7.68 -4.44
C ARG A 365 10.17 8.03 -3.27
N SER A 366 10.76 9.22 -3.33
CA SER A 366 11.62 9.72 -2.25
C SER A 366 10.93 10.85 -1.48
N TYR A 367 10.52 10.61 -0.22
CA TYR A 367 10.09 11.66 0.72
C TYR A 367 10.62 11.54 2.15
N PRO A 368 10.86 12.67 2.84
CA PRO A 368 11.27 12.72 4.24
C PRO A 368 10.05 12.88 5.17
N ARG A 369 10.13 12.33 6.38
CA ARG A 369 9.46 12.89 7.56
C ARG A 369 10.42 13.00 8.73
N PHE A 370 10.42 14.17 9.35
CA PHE A 370 11.07 14.48 10.62
C PHE A 370 10.12 14.10 11.77
N TYR A 371 10.60 13.32 12.74
CA TYR A 371 10.09 13.36 14.11
C TYR A 371 11.23 13.82 15.03
N PRO A 372 11.10 14.93 15.77
CA PRO A 372 12.05 15.26 16.82
C PRO A 372 11.80 14.36 18.06
N PRO A 373 12.85 13.97 18.80
CA PRO A 373 12.68 13.21 20.05
C PRO A 373 12.07 14.11 21.16
N PRO A 374 11.35 13.53 22.14
CA PRO A 374 10.73 14.27 23.22
C PRO A 374 11.78 14.96 24.10
N ALA A 375 11.64 16.28 24.25
CA ALA A 375 12.48 17.09 25.14
C ALA A 375 12.18 16.74 26.60
N THR A 376 13.21 16.30 27.32
CA THR A 376 13.24 16.20 28.77
C THR A 376 13.26 17.60 29.39
N PHE A 377 12.13 18.05 29.94
CA PHE A 377 12.11 19.21 30.81
C PHE A 377 12.48 18.81 32.24
N LEU A 378 13.67 19.25 32.66
CA LEU A 378 14.06 19.39 34.05
C LEU A 378 13.22 20.51 34.71
N SER A 379 12.52 20.19 35.79
CA SER A 379 12.16 21.16 36.81
C SER A 379 12.42 20.54 38.18
N ARG A 380 13.29 21.21 38.94
CA ARG A 380 13.67 20.90 40.31
C ARG A 380 12.54 21.29 41.27
N SER A 381 12.18 20.43 42.20
CA SER A 381 11.97 20.82 43.60
C SER A 381 11.97 19.60 44.53
N THR A 382 13.07 19.51 45.28
CA THR A 382 13.17 19.12 46.70
C THR A 382 11.99 18.40 47.36
N LEU A 383 12.20 17.15 47.81
CA LEU A 383 12.38 16.83 49.25
C LEU A 383 12.69 15.34 49.46
N ARG A 384 13.68 15.09 50.32
CA ARG A 384 14.09 13.78 50.86
C ARG A 384 12.92 13.12 51.63
N VAL A 385 12.90 11.79 51.73
CA VAL A 385 13.20 11.03 52.98
C VAL A 385 12.86 9.53 52.81
N THR A 386 13.90 8.73 53.04
CA THR A 386 14.06 7.32 53.49
C THR A 386 12.97 6.25 53.35
N ARG A 387 13.44 5.08 52.89
CA ARG A 387 12.89 3.72 53.08
C ARG A 387 12.59 3.41 54.55
N HIS A 388 11.44 2.81 54.81
CA HIS A 388 11.23 1.84 55.89
C HIS A 388 10.12 0.85 55.49
N THR A 389 10.46 -0.42 55.41
CA THR A 389 9.52 -1.53 55.62
C THR A 389 9.21 -1.63 57.12
N PRO A 390 8.01 -2.08 57.51
CA PRO A 390 7.99 -3.39 58.13
C PRO A 390 6.80 -4.27 57.74
N ASP A 391 7.09 -5.56 57.83
CA ASP A 391 6.20 -6.72 57.86
C ASP A 391 5.29 -6.71 59.11
N ILE A 392 4.08 -7.25 59.02
CA ILE A 392 3.35 -7.94 60.10
C ILE A 392 2.17 -8.73 59.51
N SER A 393 2.05 -9.92 60.08
CA SER A 393 1.27 -11.09 59.75
C SER A 393 -0.22 -11.07 60.14
N THR A 394 -0.95 -11.97 59.46
CA THR A 394 -2.07 -12.82 59.93
C THR A 394 -3.41 -12.17 60.34
N THR A 395 -4.46 -12.51 59.60
CA THR A 395 -5.51 -13.44 60.08
C THR A 395 -6.29 -14.04 58.90
N ARG A 396 -6.66 -15.31 59.06
CA ARG A 396 -7.24 -16.21 58.06
C ARG A 396 -8.70 -16.46 58.46
N ALA A 397 -9.64 -16.36 57.52
CA ALA A 397 -10.93 -17.04 57.61
C ALA A 397 -11.24 -17.68 56.26
N GLN A 398 -11.37 -19.00 56.28
CA GLN A 398 -11.61 -19.87 55.13
C GLN A 398 -13.11 -19.94 54.81
N HIS A 399 -13.47 -19.85 53.53
CA HIS A 399 -14.53 -20.68 52.96
C HIS A 399 -14.11 -21.17 51.56
N THR A 400 -14.29 -22.48 51.40
CA THR A 400 -13.94 -23.39 50.30
C THR A 400 -14.75 -23.12 49.02
N SER A 401 -14.10 -22.86 47.87
CA SER A 401 -13.69 -23.81 46.82
C SER A 401 -14.82 -24.42 45.96
N SER A 402 -15.00 -23.88 44.75
CA SER A 402 -15.19 -24.70 43.53
C SER A 402 -14.52 -24.02 42.32
N LYS A 403 -13.69 -24.79 41.62
CA LYS A 403 -12.68 -24.47 40.60
C LYS A 403 -13.19 -23.70 39.36
N ILE A 404 -12.44 -22.68 38.94
CA ILE A 404 -12.36 -22.16 37.56
C ILE A 404 -10.87 -22.21 37.15
N PRO A 405 -10.49 -22.73 35.97
CA PRO A 405 -9.10 -22.76 35.54
C PRO A 405 -8.57 -21.36 35.23
N ARG A 406 -7.33 -21.10 35.65
CA ARG A 406 -6.52 -19.94 35.25
C ARG A 406 -6.31 -20.00 33.73
N LEU A 407 -6.85 -19.03 32.99
CA LEU A 407 -6.38 -18.75 31.63
C LEU A 407 -5.04 -18.04 31.70
N GLU A 408 -4.10 -18.57 30.94
CA GLU A 408 -2.77 -18.05 30.71
C GLU A 408 -2.83 -16.63 30.14
N THR A 409 -1.90 -15.80 30.59
CA THR A 409 -1.65 -14.46 30.08
C THR A 409 -1.31 -14.52 28.60
N SER A 410 -2.25 -14.11 27.75
CA SER A 410 -2.05 -13.97 26.31
C SER A 410 -1.15 -12.77 25.99
N LYS A 411 -0.22 -13.03 25.07
CA LYS A 411 0.88 -12.20 24.58
C LYS A 411 0.40 -10.85 23.99
N PRO A 412 1.28 -9.83 23.93
CA PRO A 412 0.99 -8.59 23.21
C PRO A 412 0.86 -8.87 21.70
N TYR A 413 -0.22 -8.37 21.10
CA TYR A 413 -0.49 -8.45 19.66
C TYR A 413 0.43 -7.50 18.88
N PRO A 414 1.12 -7.95 17.82
CA PRO A 414 1.91 -7.09 16.95
C PRO A 414 1.02 -6.34 15.95
N SER A 415 1.28 -5.04 15.76
CA SER A 415 0.50 -4.09 14.97
C SER A 415 0.80 -4.10 13.46
N ASN A 416 0.99 -5.27 12.83
CA ASN A 416 1.44 -5.42 11.44
C ASN A 416 0.52 -6.34 10.59
N MET A 417 -0.78 -6.05 10.47
CA MET A 417 -1.76 -6.95 9.83
C MET A 417 -2.40 -6.46 8.51
N VAL A 418 -1.91 -5.39 7.88
CA VAL A 418 -2.57 -4.82 6.67
C VAL A 418 -2.36 -5.67 5.40
N ALA A 419 -1.57 -6.74 5.47
CA ALA A 419 -1.39 -7.71 4.38
C ALA A 419 -1.56 -9.15 4.86
N GLU A 420 -2.63 -9.45 5.62
CA GLU A 420 -3.20 -10.80 5.49
C GLU A 420 -3.49 -11.02 4.00
N ASN A 421 -3.03 -12.15 3.46
CA ASN A 421 -3.16 -12.50 2.05
C ASN A 421 -4.65 -12.67 1.71
N TYR A 422 -5.36 -11.56 1.43
CA TYR A 422 -6.77 -11.58 1.04
C TYR A 422 -6.95 -12.50 -0.18
N ASP A 423 -5.95 -12.65 -1.06
CA ASP A 423 -6.02 -13.56 -2.20
C ASP A 423 -6.04 -15.04 -1.75
N ALA A 424 -5.48 -15.39 -0.59
CA ALA A 424 -5.59 -16.74 -0.02
C ALA A 424 -7.03 -17.02 0.48
N VAL A 425 -7.66 -16.06 1.16
CA VAL A 425 -9.06 -16.17 1.61
C VAL A 425 -10.00 -16.23 0.40
N LEU A 426 -9.78 -15.35 -0.58
CA LEU A 426 -10.63 -15.21 -1.78
C LEU A 426 -10.49 -16.39 -2.77
N LYS A 427 -9.49 -17.26 -2.62
CA LYS A 427 -9.45 -18.57 -3.32
C LYS A 427 -10.53 -19.53 -2.84
N GLY A 428 -11.04 -19.34 -1.63
CA GLY A 428 -12.19 -20.07 -1.11
C GLY A 428 -13.50 -19.68 -1.79
N LYS A 429 -14.55 -20.47 -1.56
CA LYS A 429 -15.92 -20.11 -1.96
C LYS A 429 -16.48 -19.04 -1.02
N TYR A 430 -17.33 -18.18 -1.57
CA TYR A 430 -18.10 -17.23 -0.80
C TYR A 430 -19.01 -17.96 0.23
N PRO A 431 -19.01 -17.56 1.52
CA PRO A 431 -19.62 -18.34 2.62
C PRO A 431 -21.15 -18.16 2.77
N GLY A 432 -21.89 -18.30 1.66
CA GLY A 432 -23.33 -18.06 1.60
C GLY A 432 -24.16 -18.92 2.58
N LYS A 433 -23.75 -20.17 2.84
CA LYS A 433 -24.48 -21.04 3.80
C LYS A 433 -24.30 -20.59 5.24
N ALA A 434 -23.10 -20.14 5.59
CA ALA A 434 -22.83 -19.58 6.91
C ALA A 434 -23.67 -18.31 7.13
N HIS A 435 -23.78 -17.46 6.11
CA HIS A 435 -24.62 -16.26 6.13
C HIS A 435 -26.10 -16.61 6.34
N ALA A 436 -26.63 -17.59 5.60
CA ALA A 436 -28.01 -18.03 5.74
C ALA A 436 -28.31 -18.51 7.17
N LYS A 437 -27.39 -19.26 7.79
CA LYS A 437 -27.51 -19.69 9.19
C LYS A 437 -27.56 -18.50 10.16
N ARG A 438 -26.67 -17.51 10.01
CA ARG A 438 -26.69 -16.29 10.83
C ARG A 438 -28.03 -15.55 10.71
N VAL A 439 -28.57 -15.47 9.49
CA VAL A 439 -29.88 -14.85 9.23
C VAL A 439 -31.02 -15.62 9.88
N VAL A 440 -31.02 -16.95 9.82
CA VAL A 440 -32.01 -17.78 10.54
C VAL A 440 -31.95 -17.54 12.05
N ASP A 441 -30.75 -17.47 12.63
CA ASP A 441 -30.58 -17.21 14.06
C ASP A 441 -31.12 -15.83 14.46
N LEU A 442 -31.03 -14.83 13.56
CA LEU A 442 -31.64 -13.52 13.75
C LEU A 442 -33.17 -13.55 13.60
N ILE A 443 -33.71 -14.26 12.59
CA ILE A 443 -35.16 -14.45 12.44
C ILE A 443 -35.75 -15.11 13.69
N ARG A 444 -35.05 -16.10 14.27
CA ARG A 444 -35.48 -16.79 15.50
C ARG A 444 -35.54 -15.91 16.74
N LYS A 445 -34.96 -14.70 16.71
CA LYS A 445 -35.15 -13.72 17.80
C LYS A 445 -36.56 -13.12 17.80
N ASP A 446 -37.13 -12.92 16.61
CA ASP A 446 -38.49 -12.37 16.43
C ASP A 446 -39.55 -13.46 16.28
N VAL A 447 -39.17 -14.60 15.71
CA VAL A 447 -40.02 -15.77 15.45
C VAL A 447 -39.35 -17.02 16.01
N PRO A 448 -39.44 -17.32 17.33
CA PRO A 448 -38.68 -18.39 17.98
C PRO A 448 -38.77 -19.78 17.33
N ASP A 449 -39.95 -20.13 16.82
CA ASP A 449 -40.21 -21.42 16.16
C ASP A 449 -40.02 -21.35 14.63
N ALA A 450 -39.26 -20.37 14.12
CA ALA A 450 -39.06 -20.18 12.68
C ALA A 450 -38.56 -21.46 12.01
N ASN A 451 -39.37 -21.92 11.05
CA ASN A 451 -39.20 -23.13 10.29
C ASN A 451 -39.77 -22.92 8.87
N GLY A 452 -39.34 -23.73 7.90
CA GLY A 452 -39.70 -23.62 6.50
C GLY A 452 -38.53 -23.12 5.67
N ILE A 453 -38.76 -22.14 4.79
CA ILE A 453 -37.76 -21.71 3.83
C ILE A 453 -37.49 -20.21 3.91
N ILE A 454 -36.25 -19.81 3.62
CA ILE A 454 -35.93 -18.48 3.12
C ILE A 454 -35.96 -18.54 1.60
N TYR A 455 -36.65 -17.57 0.97
CA TYR A 455 -36.72 -17.41 -0.48
C TYR A 455 -36.27 -16.01 -0.90
N LEU A 456 -35.38 -15.95 -1.90
CA LEU A 456 -34.90 -14.71 -2.51
C LEU A 456 -34.79 -14.85 -4.02
N GLU A 457 -34.94 -13.73 -4.73
CA GLU A 457 -34.73 -13.61 -6.17
C GLU A 457 -33.51 -12.74 -6.45
N SER A 458 -32.73 -13.10 -7.46
CA SER A 458 -31.70 -12.21 -7.98
C SER A 458 -32.33 -10.97 -8.61
N GLN A 459 -31.49 -10.03 -9.03
CA GLN A 459 -31.92 -8.99 -9.94
C GLN A 459 -32.34 -9.65 -11.27
N LEU A 460 -33.53 -9.29 -11.74
CA LEU A 460 -34.01 -9.71 -13.05
C LEU A 460 -33.37 -8.86 -14.14
N THR A 461 -33.11 -9.46 -15.30
CA THR A 461 -32.71 -8.71 -16.49
C THR A 461 -33.83 -7.75 -16.87
N ARG A 462 -33.48 -6.48 -17.09
CA ARG A 462 -34.40 -5.43 -17.54
C ARG A 462 -33.81 -4.81 -18.78
N MET A 463 -34.67 -4.50 -19.74
CA MET A 463 -34.29 -3.73 -20.92
C MET A 463 -34.53 -2.25 -20.64
N MET A 464 -33.72 -1.38 -21.23
CA MET A 464 -34.02 0.04 -21.25
C MET A 464 -35.39 0.27 -21.90
N GLU A 465 -36.16 1.23 -21.38
CA GLU A 465 -37.57 1.44 -21.77
C GLU A 465 -37.78 1.55 -23.29
N ASP A 466 -36.85 2.22 -23.99
CA ASP A 466 -36.96 2.57 -25.40
C ASP A 466 -36.02 1.75 -26.33
N SER A 467 -35.33 0.72 -25.84
CA SER A 467 -34.44 -0.11 -26.67
C SER A 467 -34.39 -1.59 -26.24
N ASP A 468 -33.77 -2.43 -27.07
CA ASP A 468 -33.49 -3.83 -26.78
C ASP A 468 -32.18 -4.05 -26.00
N GLU A 469 -31.59 -2.98 -25.47
CA GLU A 469 -30.36 -3.03 -24.69
C GLU A 469 -30.67 -3.25 -23.19
N PRO A 470 -29.98 -4.20 -22.52
CA PRO A 470 -30.18 -4.42 -21.11
C PRO A 470 -29.70 -3.24 -20.26
N GLU A 471 -30.44 -2.91 -19.21
CA GLU A 471 -29.98 -2.00 -18.17
C GLU A 471 -28.68 -2.50 -17.54
N ALA A 472 -27.85 -1.57 -17.06
CA ALA A 472 -26.63 -1.90 -16.34
C ALA A 472 -26.91 -2.83 -15.13
N PHE A 473 -26.53 -4.10 -15.25
CA PHE A 473 -26.86 -5.11 -14.25
C PHE A 473 -26.16 -4.86 -12.92
N ARG A 474 -26.90 -4.66 -11.82
CA ARG A 474 -26.38 -4.66 -10.43
C ARG A 474 -27.21 -5.64 -9.61
N GLN A 475 -26.53 -6.60 -8.97
CA GLN A 475 -27.19 -7.67 -8.23
C GLN A 475 -27.88 -7.16 -6.96
N ARG A 476 -29.01 -7.76 -6.61
CA ARG A 476 -29.70 -7.53 -5.32
C ARG A 476 -28.81 -7.98 -4.17
N ARG A 477 -28.53 -7.07 -3.24
CA ARG A 477 -27.59 -7.31 -2.12
C ARG A 477 -28.05 -8.39 -1.16
N TYR A 478 -29.36 -8.51 -0.90
CA TYR A 478 -29.88 -9.58 -0.05
C TYR A 478 -29.69 -10.96 -0.68
N PHE A 479 -29.92 -11.09 -1.99
CA PHE A 479 -29.69 -12.33 -2.73
C PHE A 479 -28.20 -12.69 -2.79
N TYR A 480 -27.36 -11.74 -3.19
CA TYR A 480 -25.91 -11.97 -3.25
C TYR A 480 -25.36 -12.33 -1.87
N TYR A 481 -25.82 -11.67 -0.81
CA TYR A 481 -25.33 -11.93 0.55
C TYR A 481 -25.47 -13.40 0.95
N LEU A 482 -26.55 -14.10 0.55
CA LEU A 482 -26.77 -15.50 0.90
C LEU A 482 -26.24 -16.51 -0.13
N THR A 483 -25.71 -16.06 -1.26
CA THR A 483 -25.40 -16.94 -2.40
C THR A 483 -24.01 -16.75 -2.99
N GLY A 484 -23.45 -15.53 -2.92
CA GLY A 484 -22.32 -15.10 -3.74
C GLY A 484 -22.63 -15.05 -5.24
N CYS A 485 -23.88 -15.31 -5.64
CA CYS A 485 -24.27 -15.48 -7.03
C CYS A 485 -24.53 -14.14 -7.70
N ASN A 486 -23.77 -13.87 -8.76
CA ASN A 486 -23.87 -12.64 -9.55
C ASN A 486 -24.56 -12.83 -10.90
N LEU A 487 -25.29 -13.95 -11.08
CA LEU A 487 -26.09 -14.20 -12.27
C LEU A 487 -27.46 -13.50 -12.16
N PRO A 488 -28.01 -12.97 -13.27
CA PRO A 488 -29.38 -12.49 -13.33
C PRO A 488 -30.38 -13.64 -13.37
N ASP A 489 -31.67 -13.31 -13.19
CA ASP A 489 -32.81 -14.21 -13.41
C ASP A 489 -32.74 -15.55 -12.65
N CYS A 490 -32.13 -15.53 -11.47
CA CYS A 490 -31.96 -16.68 -10.57
C CYS A 490 -32.89 -16.59 -9.36
N HIS A 491 -33.14 -17.74 -8.74
CA HIS A 491 -33.88 -17.84 -7.47
C HIS A 491 -33.08 -18.64 -6.45
N TYR A 492 -33.31 -18.41 -5.17
CA TYR A 492 -32.61 -19.09 -4.09
C TYR A 492 -33.58 -19.53 -3.01
N ILE A 493 -33.43 -20.77 -2.57
CA ILE A 493 -34.13 -21.35 -1.42
C ILE A 493 -33.10 -21.81 -0.41
N TYR A 494 -33.31 -21.48 0.87
CA TYR A 494 -32.62 -22.10 2.00
C TYR A 494 -33.66 -22.75 2.92
N ASP A 495 -33.63 -24.07 3.02
CA ASP A 495 -34.48 -24.84 3.94
C ASP A 495 -33.88 -24.80 5.34
N ILE A 496 -34.63 -24.20 6.27
CA ILE A 496 -34.23 -23.96 7.65
C ILE A 496 -34.05 -25.27 8.43
N GLN A 497 -34.88 -26.29 8.14
CA GLN A 497 -34.87 -27.56 8.86
C GLN A 497 -33.70 -28.42 8.42
N SER A 498 -33.52 -28.58 7.10
CA SER A 498 -32.45 -29.42 6.56
C SER A 498 -31.11 -28.69 6.43
N SER A 499 -31.09 -27.36 6.58
CA SER A 499 -29.94 -26.50 6.32
C SER A 499 -29.38 -26.65 4.90
N LYS A 500 -30.25 -26.99 3.94
CA LYS A 500 -29.91 -27.17 2.52
C LYS A 500 -30.24 -25.92 1.72
N SER A 501 -29.35 -25.54 0.82
CA SER A 501 -29.56 -24.47 -0.15
C SER A 501 -29.74 -24.98 -1.58
N ILE A 502 -30.69 -24.39 -2.29
CA ILE A 502 -30.98 -24.67 -3.70
C ILE A 502 -30.90 -23.36 -4.48
N LEU A 503 -30.01 -23.29 -5.47
CA LEU A 503 -29.94 -22.18 -6.43
C LEU A 503 -30.64 -22.59 -7.73
N PHE A 504 -31.51 -21.73 -8.24
CA PHE A 504 -32.19 -21.93 -9.51
C PHE A 504 -31.60 -20.98 -10.55
N ILE A 505 -31.06 -21.53 -11.63
CA ILE A 505 -30.48 -20.76 -12.74
C ILE A 505 -31.34 -20.88 -14.01
N PRO A 506 -31.33 -19.90 -14.93
CA PRO A 506 -32.07 -20.00 -16.18
C PRO A 506 -31.67 -21.23 -17.03
N PRO A 507 -32.60 -21.84 -17.77
CA PRO A 507 -32.26 -22.88 -18.73
C PRO A 507 -31.40 -22.31 -19.87
N ILE A 508 -30.52 -23.13 -20.43
CA ILE A 508 -29.75 -22.75 -21.63
C ILE A 508 -30.70 -22.74 -22.82
N ASN A 509 -30.86 -21.56 -23.43
CA ASN A 509 -31.50 -21.40 -24.72
C ASN A 509 -30.43 -21.50 -25.82
N PRO A 510 -30.44 -22.53 -26.70
CA PRO A 510 -29.45 -22.68 -27.76
C PRO A 510 -29.35 -21.47 -28.69
N ASP A 511 -30.46 -20.77 -28.91
CA ASP A 511 -30.49 -19.59 -29.77
C ASP A 511 -29.74 -18.41 -29.15
N ASP A 512 -29.69 -18.28 -27.81
CA ASP A 512 -29.00 -17.20 -27.12
C ASP A 512 -27.48 -17.42 -27.04
N VAL A 513 -27.02 -18.66 -27.15
CA VAL A 513 -25.59 -19.01 -27.04
C VAL A 513 -24.74 -18.30 -28.11
N ILE A 514 -25.27 -18.13 -29.32
CA ILE A 514 -24.56 -17.42 -30.40
C ILE A 514 -24.43 -15.92 -30.13
N TRP A 515 -25.36 -15.33 -29.36
CA TRP A 515 -25.42 -13.89 -29.10
C TRP A 515 -24.72 -13.49 -27.81
N SER A 516 -24.89 -14.27 -26.75
CA SER A 516 -24.49 -13.90 -25.39
C SER A 516 -23.41 -14.81 -24.80
N GLY A 517 -22.96 -15.81 -25.56
CA GLY A 517 -22.04 -16.84 -25.10
C GLY A 517 -22.76 -17.96 -24.33
N LEU A 518 -22.01 -19.01 -23.97
CA LEU A 518 -22.57 -20.13 -23.22
C LEU A 518 -22.88 -19.71 -21.78
N PRO A 519 -24.15 -19.78 -21.31
CA PRO A 519 -24.49 -19.49 -19.93
C PRO A 519 -23.86 -20.51 -18.97
N VAL A 520 -23.75 -20.13 -17.70
CA VAL A 520 -23.28 -21.03 -16.63
C VAL A 520 -24.16 -22.27 -16.56
N SER A 521 -23.55 -23.44 -16.61
CA SER A 521 -24.22 -24.73 -16.45
C SER A 521 -24.48 -25.08 -14.97
N ILE A 522 -25.30 -26.11 -14.71
CA ILE A 522 -25.57 -26.63 -13.36
C ILE A 522 -24.27 -27.04 -12.65
N ASP A 523 -23.40 -27.78 -13.34
CA ASP A 523 -22.13 -28.26 -12.77
C ASP A 523 -21.17 -27.11 -12.48
N GLU A 524 -21.10 -26.10 -13.36
CA GLU A 524 -20.29 -24.91 -13.12
C GLU A 524 -20.82 -24.11 -11.95
N ALA A 525 -22.14 -23.90 -11.84
CA ALA A 525 -22.75 -23.20 -10.71
C ALA A 525 -22.51 -23.93 -9.38
N LEU A 526 -22.62 -25.26 -9.34
CA LEU A 526 -22.26 -26.09 -8.18
C LEU A 526 -20.77 -25.96 -7.83
N SER A 527 -19.91 -25.82 -8.83
CA SER A 527 -18.46 -25.65 -8.60
C SER A 527 -18.12 -24.24 -8.09
N GLN A 528 -18.87 -23.20 -8.50
CA GLN A 528 -18.60 -21.80 -8.16
C GLN A 528 -19.24 -21.36 -6.85
N TYR A 529 -20.50 -21.73 -6.60
CA TYR A 529 -21.26 -21.24 -5.46
C TYR A 529 -21.29 -22.26 -4.32
N GLU A 530 -21.43 -21.77 -3.08
CA GLU A 530 -21.59 -22.63 -1.91
C GLU A 530 -23.07 -23.00 -1.74
N VAL A 531 -23.56 -23.91 -2.59
CA VAL A 531 -24.93 -24.42 -2.54
C VAL A 531 -24.98 -25.95 -2.58
N ASP A 532 -26.03 -26.55 -2.01
CA ASP A 532 -26.18 -28.01 -1.97
C ASP A 532 -26.75 -28.59 -3.26
N GLU A 533 -27.58 -27.81 -3.96
CA GLU A 533 -28.21 -28.20 -5.22
C GLU A 533 -28.35 -27.00 -6.16
N VAL A 534 -28.24 -27.26 -7.47
CA VAL A 534 -28.57 -26.29 -8.51
C VAL A 534 -29.64 -26.91 -9.43
N LYS A 535 -30.72 -26.16 -9.66
CA LYS A 535 -31.85 -26.55 -10.54
C LYS A 535 -32.11 -25.50 -11.60
N LEU A 536 -32.98 -25.80 -12.56
CA LEU A 536 -33.45 -24.82 -13.53
C LEU A 536 -34.63 -24.02 -12.97
N THR A 537 -34.76 -22.74 -13.36
CA THR A 537 -35.89 -21.88 -12.94
C THR A 537 -37.26 -22.47 -13.30
N THR A 538 -37.35 -23.30 -14.35
CA THR A 538 -38.55 -24.05 -14.73
C THR A 538 -39.05 -25.03 -13.66
N GLU A 539 -38.20 -25.40 -12.71
CA GLU A 539 -38.52 -26.35 -11.63
C GLU A 539 -38.87 -25.66 -10.30
N LEU A 540 -38.84 -24.33 -10.24
CA LEU A 540 -38.98 -23.55 -9.01
C LEU A 540 -40.31 -23.81 -8.29
N ASN A 541 -41.45 -23.58 -8.97
CA ASN A 541 -42.76 -23.70 -8.36
C ASN A 541 -43.08 -25.14 -7.95
N ALA A 542 -42.63 -26.14 -8.72
CA ALA A 542 -42.76 -27.55 -8.34
C ALA A 542 -41.96 -27.87 -7.08
N THR A 543 -40.75 -27.29 -6.95
CA THR A 543 -39.92 -27.46 -5.75
C THR A 543 -40.54 -26.77 -4.53
N LEU A 544 -41.05 -25.54 -4.67
CA LEU A 544 -41.76 -24.82 -3.61
C LEU A 544 -43.01 -25.59 -3.13
N ALA A 545 -43.80 -26.12 -4.05
CA ALA A 545 -44.98 -26.93 -3.71
C ALA A 545 -44.59 -28.20 -2.96
N HIS A 546 -43.53 -28.90 -3.38
CA HIS A 546 -43.03 -30.09 -2.71
C HIS A 546 -42.56 -29.77 -1.27
N LEU A 547 -41.70 -28.77 -1.08
CA LEU A 547 -41.19 -28.37 0.23
C LEU A 547 -42.30 -27.92 1.18
N GLY A 548 -43.30 -27.17 0.68
CA GLY A 548 -44.46 -26.77 1.46
C GLY A 548 -45.33 -27.98 1.86
N ALA A 549 -45.57 -28.92 0.95
CA ALA A 549 -46.38 -30.11 1.22
C ALA A 549 -45.73 -31.09 2.20
N GLU A 550 -44.39 -31.19 2.23
CA GLU A 550 -43.66 -31.99 3.22
C GLU A 550 -43.81 -31.44 4.64
N ASN A 551 -43.97 -30.12 4.78
CA ASN A 551 -44.23 -29.48 6.07
C ASN A 551 -45.27 -28.36 5.98
N PRO A 552 -46.58 -28.70 5.93
CA PRO A 552 -47.64 -27.73 5.66
C PRO A 552 -47.83 -26.65 6.72
N LYS A 553 -47.24 -26.82 7.91
CA LYS A 553 -47.27 -25.80 9.00
C LYS A 553 -46.11 -24.82 8.92
N SER A 554 -45.20 -24.99 7.96
CA SER A 554 -44.00 -24.18 7.85
C SER A 554 -44.24 -22.83 7.17
N SER A 555 -43.26 -21.93 7.33
CA SER A 555 -43.34 -20.56 6.78
C SER A 555 -42.45 -20.40 5.55
N ALA A 556 -42.94 -19.66 4.56
CA ALA A 556 -42.07 -19.06 3.54
C ALA A 556 -41.68 -17.64 3.99
N PHE A 557 -40.39 -17.44 4.26
CA PHE A 557 -39.81 -16.13 4.55
C PHE A 557 -39.27 -15.52 3.25
N ALA A 558 -39.78 -14.36 2.85
CA ALA A 558 -39.32 -13.64 1.65
C ALA A 558 -39.31 -12.13 1.91
N ILE A 559 -38.86 -11.34 0.93
CA ILE A 559 -38.88 -9.87 1.03
C ILE A 559 -40.07 -9.33 0.24
N ALA A 560 -40.92 -8.53 0.90
CA ALA A 560 -42.07 -7.91 0.26
C ALA A 560 -41.64 -7.11 -0.99
N LYS A 561 -42.44 -7.20 -2.07
CA LYS A 561 -42.20 -6.54 -3.37
C LYS A 561 -40.91 -6.97 -4.11
N GLN A 562 -40.25 -8.04 -3.65
CA GLN A 562 -39.11 -8.66 -4.35
C GLN A 562 -39.42 -10.08 -4.83
N VAL A 563 -40.67 -10.52 -4.72
CA VAL A 563 -41.17 -11.81 -5.21
C VAL A 563 -41.97 -11.57 -6.49
N SER A 564 -41.66 -12.30 -7.55
CA SER A 564 -42.33 -12.23 -8.84
C SER A 564 -43.73 -12.85 -8.79
N ASP A 565 -44.68 -12.29 -9.56
CA ASP A 565 -46.11 -12.68 -9.51
C ASP A 565 -46.38 -14.16 -9.82
N HIS A 566 -45.50 -14.80 -10.61
CA HIS A 566 -45.63 -16.21 -10.99
C HIS A 566 -45.15 -17.19 -9.90
N VAL A 567 -44.55 -16.69 -8.81
CA VAL A 567 -44.00 -17.52 -7.72
C VAL A 567 -45.09 -17.83 -6.71
N SER A 568 -45.25 -19.11 -6.39
CA SER A 568 -46.34 -19.60 -5.53
C SER A 568 -45.86 -20.23 -4.23
N PHE A 569 -46.37 -19.73 -3.11
CA PHE A 569 -46.17 -20.30 -1.76
C PHE A 569 -47.46 -20.95 -1.20
N ILE A 570 -48.36 -21.47 -2.06
CA ILE A 570 -49.69 -21.94 -1.64
C ILE A 570 -49.62 -23.08 -0.61
N GLU A 571 -48.65 -23.98 -0.73
CA GLU A 571 -48.52 -25.15 0.16
C GLU A 571 -47.89 -24.83 1.53
N PHE A 572 -47.39 -23.60 1.73
CA PHE A 572 -46.87 -23.16 3.03
C PHE A 572 -48.01 -22.60 3.90
N GLY A 573 -48.13 -23.09 5.14
CA GLY A 573 -49.16 -22.66 6.07
C GLY A 573 -49.06 -21.20 6.51
N ASN A 574 -47.89 -20.57 6.33
CA ASN A 574 -47.67 -19.16 6.62
C ASN A 574 -46.71 -18.50 5.61
N LYS A 575 -46.86 -17.19 5.41
CA LYS A 575 -46.01 -16.35 4.56
C LYS A 575 -45.60 -15.14 5.37
N ASN A 576 -44.30 -15.00 5.64
CA ASN A 576 -43.79 -13.89 6.45
C ASN A 576 -42.84 -13.03 5.61
N PHE A 577 -43.25 -11.79 5.34
CA PHE A 577 -42.48 -10.85 4.54
C PHE A 577 -41.90 -9.67 5.36
N ASP A 578 -42.02 -9.73 6.68
CA ASP A 578 -41.72 -8.61 7.57
C ASP A 578 -40.32 -8.74 8.19
N VAL A 579 -39.85 -9.97 8.45
CA VAL A 579 -38.64 -10.20 9.27
C VAL A 579 -37.35 -10.41 8.47
N LEU A 580 -37.44 -11.01 7.27
CA LEU A 580 -36.24 -11.46 6.54
C LEU A 580 -35.30 -10.30 6.16
N LYS A 581 -35.86 -9.20 5.65
CA LYS A 581 -35.08 -8.02 5.26
C LYS A 581 -34.25 -7.51 6.43
N ASN A 582 -34.89 -7.26 7.58
CA ASN A 582 -34.21 -6.76 8.77
C ASN A 582 -33.15 -7.75 9.29
N ALA A 583 -33.44 -9.05 9.28
CA ALA A 583 -32.48 -10.07 9.70
C ALA A 583 -31.21 -10.08 8.82
N ILE A 584 -31.35 -9.97 7.49
CA ILE A 584 -30.20 -9.86 6.59
C ILE A 584 -29.46 -8.54 6.82
N GLU A 585 -30.20 -7.44 6.98
CA GLU A 585 -29.67 -6.10 7.22
C GLU A 585 -28.82 -6.00 8.48
N VAL A 586 -29.24 -6.64 9.57
CA VAL A 586 -28.48 -6.75 10.83
C VAL A 586 -27.30 -7.71 10.68
N SER A 587 -27.46 -8.83 9.96
CA SER A 587 -26.36 -9.78 9.73
C SER A 587 -25.19 -9.14 8.98
N ARG A 588 -25.47 -8.27 8.00
CA ARG A 588 -24.45 -7.57 7.18
C ARG A 588 -23.62 -6.54 7.95
N VAL A 589 -24.05 -6.11 9.13
CA VAL A 589 -23.30 -5.12 9.92
C VAL A 589 -21.93 -5.66 10.33
N VAL A 590 -21.88 -6.91 10.79
CA VAL A 590 -20.66 -7.60 11.24
C VAL A 590 -20.15 -8.47 10.10
N LYS A 591 -18.95 -8.16 9.62
CA LYS A 591 -18.32 -8.80 8.48
C LYS A 591 -17.58 -10.05 8.94
N ASP A 592 -17.67 -11.13 8.17
CA ASP A 592 -16.74 -12.25 8.35
C ASP A 592 -15.44 -12.08 7.56
N GLU A 593 -14.54 -13.05 7.70
CA GLU A 593 -13.19 -13.01 7.11
C GLU A 593 -13.22 -12.87 5.58
N TYR A 594 -14.19 -13.50 4.90
CA TYR A 594 -14.30 -13.41 3.44
C TYR A 594 -14.77 -12.01 3.02
N GLU A 595 -15.73 -11.45 3.74
CA GLU A 595 -16.21 -10.09 3.51
C GLU A 595 -15.10 -9.05 3.77
N ILE A 596 -14.32 -9.22 4.83
CA ILE A 596 -13.17 -8.35 5.13
C ILE A 596 -12.11 -8.45 4.03
N ALA A 597 -11.82 -9.65 3.52
CA ALA A 597 -10.88 -9.84 2.42
C ALA A 597 -11.33 -9.12 1.14
N MET A 598 -12.64 -9.16 0.84
CA MET A 598 -13.24 -8.41 -0.27
C MET A 598 -13.09 -6.89 -0.09
N LEU A 599 -13.37 -6.37 1.11
CA LEU A 599 -13.22 -4.94 1.44
C LEU A 599 -11.76 -4.48 1.39
N ARG A 600 -10.81 -5.31 1.84
CA ARG A 600 -9.36 -5.06 1.72
C ARG A 600 -8.95 -4.98 0.25
N LYS A 601 -9.42 -5.89 -0.60
CA LYS A 601 -9.15 -5.85 -2.05
C LYS A 601 -9.70 -4.57 -2.69
N ALA A 602 -10.95 -4.20 -2.38
CA ALA A 602 -11.56 -2.96 -2.87
C ALA A 602 -10.78 -1.71 -2.41
N ASN A 603 -10.33 -1.67 -1.15
CA ASN A 603 -9.51 -0.56 -0.62
C ASN A 603 -8.17 -0.46 -1.34
N TYR A 604 -7.48 -1.59 -1.50
CA TYR A 604 -6.18 -1.64 -2.19
C TYR A 604 -6.28 -1.11 -3.63
N ILE A 605 -7.26 -1.58 -4.39
CA ILE A 605 -7.46 -1.15 -5.79
C ILE A 605 -7.85 0.33 -5.84
N SER A 606 -8.74 0.79 -4.95
CA SER A 606 -9.08 2.21 -4.85
C SER A 606 -7.86 3.07 -4.51
N GLY A 607 -6.96 2.55 -3.67
CA GLY A 607 -5.71 3.24 -3.35
C GLY A 607 -4.77 3.38 -4.55
N ILE A 608 -4.73 2.38 -5.45
CA ILE A 608 -4.05 2.50 -6.74
C ILE A 608 -4.69 3.62 -7.57
N GLY A 609 -6.03 3.68 -7.62
CA GLY A 609 -6.77 4.75 -8.30
C GLY A 609 -6.42 6.15 -7.78
N HIS A 610 -6.49 6.37 -6.46
CA HIS A 610 -6.10 7.63 -5.82
C HIS A 610 -4.66 8.03 -6.14
N ARG A 611 -3.73 7.07 -6.11
CA ARG A 611 -2.32 7.33 -6.45
C ARG A 611 -2.14 7.78 -7.90
N ALA A 612 -2.93 7.27 -8.83
CA ALA A 612 -2.90 7.70 -10.22
C ALA A 612 -3.51 9.09 -10.43
N VAL A 613 -4.56 9.43 -9.68
CA VAL A 613 -5.09 10.79 -9.61
C VAL A 613 -4.01 11.77 -9.18
N PHE A 614 -3.26 11.46 -8.11
CA PHE A 614 -2.19 12.33 -7.63
C PHE A 614 -1.08 12.54 -8.68
N ALA A 615 -0.69 11.46 -9.37
CA ALA A 615 0.31 11.53 -10.43
C ALA A 615 -0.13 12.42 -11.61
N LYS A 616 -1.43 12.51 -11.89
CA LYS A 616 -1.98 13.32 -12.99
C LYS A 616 -2.38 14.74 -12.59
N ALA A 617 -2.60 15.01 -11.31
CA ALA A 617 -3.14 16.27 -10.78
C ALA A 617 -2.56 17.55 -11.40
N LYS A 618 -1.22 17.65 -11.51
CA LYS A 618 -0.54 18.84 -12.05
C LYS A 618 -0.78 19.05 -13.55
N ALA A 619 -0.96 17.96 -14.30
CA ALA A 619 -1.11 17.99 -15.75
C ALA A 619 -2.58 18.06 -16.18
N ALA A 620 -3.51 17.71 -15.27
CA ALA A 620 -4.93 17.68 -15.57
C ALA A 620 -5.49 19.09 -15.78
N LYS A 621 -6.23 19.27 -16.87
CA LYS A 621 -6.83 20.57 -17.24
C LYS A 621 -8.19 20.81 -16.59
N ASN A 622 -8.87 19.73 -16.23
CA ASN A 622 -10.18 19.73 -15.60
C ASN A 622 -10.31 18.54 -14.64
N GLU A 623 -11.40 18.55 -13.88
CA GLU A 623 -11.76 17.48 -12.95
C GLU A 623 -11.95 16.12 -13.66
N GLN A 624 -12.50 16.13 -14.88
CA GLN A 624 -12.83 14.94 -15.66
C GLN A 624 -11.61 14.09 -15.97
N GLU A 625 -10.49 14.72 -16.29
CA GLU A 625 -9.25 14.02 -16.58
C GLU A 625 -8.72 13.24 -15.36
N LEU A 626 -9.03 13.71 -14.15
CA LEU A 626 -8.65 13.06 -12.89
C LEU A 626 -9.60 11.92 -12.55
N GLU A 627 -10.91 12.15 -12.69
CA GLU A 627 -11.91 11.08 -12.62
C GLU A 627 -11.56 9.93 -13.57
N ALA A 628 -11.25 10.22 -14.83
CA ALA A 628 -10.86 9.22 -15.81
C ALA A 628 -9.62 8.41 -15.40
N ALA A 629 -8.64 9.05 -14.74
CA ALA A 629 -7.46 8.35 -14.24
C ALA A 629 -7.80 7.38 -13.10
N PHE A 630 -8.75 7.73 -12.24
CA PHE A 630 -9.26 6.83 -11.20
C PHE A 630 -9.96 5.62 -11.81
N TYR A 631 -10.90 5.86 -12.74
CA TYR A 631 -11.65 4.80 -13.42
C TYR A 631 -10.72 3.83 -14.14
N GLU A 632 -9.82 4.34 -14.98
CA GLU A 632 -8.90 3.53 -15.78
C GLU A 632 -8.13 2.54 -14.89
N ARG A 633 -7.52 3.03 -13.81
CA ARG A 633 -6.72 2.19 -12.94
C ARG A 633 -7.52 1.17 -12.16
N CYS A 634 -8.69 1.54 -11.64
CA CYS A 634 -9.53 0.58 -10.92
C CYS A 634 -10.02 -0.54 -11.87
N MET A 635 -10.43 -0.17 -13.09
CA MET A 635 -10.86 -1.14 -14.11
C MET A 635 -9.73 -2.08 -14.54
N ALA A 636 -8.51 -1.54 -14.74
CA ALA A 636 -7.33 -2.34 -15.11
C ALA A 636 -6.95 -3.38 -14.03
N HIS A 637 -7.32 -3.14 -12.76
CA HIS A 637 -7.04 -4.03 -11.63
C HIS A 637 -8.23 -4.93 -11.25
N GLY A 638 -9.25 -5.02 -12.12
CA GLY A 638 -10.36 -5.97 -11.98
C GLY A 638 -11.62 -5.41 -11.34
N CYS A 639 -11.64 -4.14 -10.93
CA CYS A 639 -12.87 -3.47 -10.46
C CYS A 639 -13.58 -2.80 -11.63
N LYS A 640 -14.49 -3.54 -12.27
CA LYS A 640 -15.26 -3.05 -13.44
C LYS A 640 -16.18 -1.88 -13.12
N LYS A 641 -16.45 -1.62 -11.84
CA LYS A 641 -17.41 -0.61 -11.38
C LYS A 641 -16.85 0.17 -10.20
N MET A 642 -17.33 1.40 -10.07
CA MET A 642 -17.14 2.19 -8.86
C MET A 642 -18.29 1.94 -7.89
N SER A 643 -18.02 2.10 -6.60
CA SER A 643 -19.02 1.93 -5.54
C SER A 643 -20.12 3.00 -5.64
N TYR A 644 -19.73 4.20 -6.07
CA TYR A 644 -20.54 5.39 -6.34
C TYR A 644 -19.83 6.22 -7.43
N ASP A 645 -20.50 7.22 -7.98
CA ASP A 645 -19.89 8.15 -8.94
C ASP A 645 -18.80 8.96 -8.24
N PRO A 646 -17.53 8.91 -8.70
CA PRO A 646 -16.45 9.68 -8.10
C PRO A 646 -16.78 11.17 -8.00
N ILE A 647 -16.32 11.81 -6.93
CA ILE A 647 -16.44 13.24 -6.68
C ILE A 647 -15.07 13.84 -6.88
N ALA A 648 -14.88 14.56 -8.00
CA ALA A 648 -13.64 15.27 -8.31
C ALA A 648 -13.89 16.77 -8.23
N ALA A 649 -13.74 17.36 -7.04
CA ALA A 649 -14.24 18.71 -6.76
C ALA A 649 -13.11 19.72 -6.54
N ALA A 650 -12.87 20.61 -7.49
CA ALA A 650 -11.81 21.61 -7.45
C ALA A 650 -12.26 22.95 -6.83
N GLY A 651 -11.44 23.49 -5.92
CA GLY A 651 -11.68 24.76 -5.23
C GLY A 651 -13.03 24.78 -4.53
N ARG A 652 -13.86 25.80 -4.80
CA ARG A 652 -15.18 25.97 -4.17
C ARG A 652 -16.14 24.79 -4.41
N ALA A 653 -15.97 24.00 -5.47
CA ALA A 653 -16.79 22.82 -5.70
C ALA A 653 -16.65 21.80 -4.56
N ALA A 654 -15.48 21.74 -3.89
CA ALA A 654 -15.24 20.86 -2.74
C ALA A 654 -16.15 21.16 -1.53
N ALA A 655 -16.88 22.28 -1.52
CA ALA A 655 -17.90 22.60 -0.52
C ALA A 655 -19.27 21.94 -0.81
N THR A 656 -19.43 21.26 -1.96
CA THR A 656 -20.62 20.49 -2.35
C THR A 656 -20.34 19.02 -2.12
N LEU A 657 -21.02 18.42 -1.13
CA LEU A 657 -20.64 17.11 -0.59
C LEU A 657 -20.68 15.96 -1.60
N HIS A 658 -21.71 15.90 -2.46
CA HIS A 658 -21.86 14.90 -3.53
C HIS A 658 -21.76 15.58 -4.90
N TYR A 659 -20.67 16.29 -5.15
CA TYR A 659 -20.41 16.93 -6.43
C TYR A 659 -20.01 15.89 -7.50
N VAL A 660 -20.78 15.81 -8.58
CA VAL A 660 -20.51 14.88 -9.70
C VAL A 660 -20.49 15.60 -11.05
N GLY A 661 -20.34 16.93 -11.05
CA GLY A 661 -20.21 17.70 -12.28
C GLY A 661 -18.93 17.33 -13.03
N ASN A 662 -17.83 17.19 -12.29
CA ASN A 662 -16.55 16.63 -12.70
C ASN A 662 -16.02 17.16 -14.05
N ASP A 663 -16.38 18.36 -14.49
CA ASP A 663 -15.97 18.91 -15.79
C ASP A 663 -15.37 20.32 -15.67
N ALA A 664 -15.26 20.86 -14.45
CA ALA A 664 -14.78 22.22 -14.25
C ALA A 664 -13.25 22.31 -14.41
N PRO A 665 -12.73 23.45 -14.90
CA PRO A 665 -11.30 23.68 -14.99
C PRO A 665 -10.61 23.68 -13.62
N THR A 666 -9.42 23.06 -13.56
CA THR A 666 -8.57 23.00 -12.35
C THR A 666 -7.67 24.23 -12.19
N GLU A 667 -7.48 25.02 -13.26
CA GLU A 667 -6.61 26.20 -13.27
C GLU A 667 -7.03 27.24 -12.21
N GLY A 668 -6.04 27.72 -11.44
CA GLY A 668 -6.25 28.74 -10.42
C GLY A 668 -7.00 28.28 -9.16
N LYS A 669 -7.35 26.99 -9.05
CA LYS A 669 -7.98 26.42 -7.85
C LYS A 669 -6.92 26.03 -6.82
N LEU A 670 -7.23 26.21 -5.53
CA LEU A 670 -6.28 25.92 -4.45
C LEU A 670 -6.11 24.40 -4.23
N ASN A 671 -7.24 23.74 -4.01
CA ASN A 671 -7.30 22.31 -3.66
C ASN A 671 -8.19 21.56 -4.65
N LEU A 672 -8.05 20.24 -4.68
CA LEU A 672 -9.05 19.33 -5.17
C LEU A 672 -9.38 18.31 -4.07
N LEU A 673 -10.66 18.06 -3.87
CA LEU A 673 -11.18 16.97 -3.06
C LEU A 673 -11.56 15.84 -4.02
N MET A 674 -10.87 14.71 -3.92
CA MET A 674 -11.18 13.48 -4.63
C MET A 674 -11.80 12.50 -3.65
N ASP A 675 -13.07 12.23 -3.81
CA ASP A 675 -13.81 11.20 -3.07
C ASP A 675 -14.23 10.12 -4.06
N ALA A 676 -13.57 8.97 -3.98
CA ALA A 676 -13.74 7.90 -4.93
C ALA A 676 -13.36 6.53 -4.34
N GLY A 677 -14.16 5.52 -4.66
CA GLY A 677 -13.94 4.14 -4.24
C GLY A 677 -14.48 3.15 -5.26
N CYS A 678 -13.74 2.07 -5.49
CA CYS A 678 -14.12 1.01 -6.42
C CYS A 678 -14.91 -0.11 -5.73
N GLU A 679 -15.72 -0.84 -6.52
CA GLU A 679 -16.45 -2.01 -6.06
C GLU A 679 -15.79 -3.30 -6.58
N TYR A 680 -15.31 -4.15 -5.66
CA TYR A 680 -14.77 -5.48 -5.99
C TYR A 680 -15.81 -6.55 -5.64
N ASN A 681 -16.26 -7.34 -6.63
CA ASN A 681 -17.41 -8.25 -6.58
C ASN A 681 -18.51 -7.88 -5.56
N ASN A 682 -19.12 -6.70 -5.73
CA ASN A 682 -20.20 -6.18 -4.89
C ASN A 682 -19.80 -5.68 -3.49
N TYR A 683 -18.52 -5.59 -3.13
CA TYR A 683 -18.03 -4.96 -1.91
C TYR A 683 -17.35 -3.63 -2.21
N ALA A 684 -17.76 -2.60 -1.49
CA ALA A 684 -17.38 -1.21 -1.73
C ALA A 684 -16.13 -0.81 -0.94
N ALA A 685 -15.30 0.02 -1.55
CA ALA A 685 -14.44 0.96 -0.84
C ALA A 685 -15.00 2.38 -0.97
N ASP A 686 -14.57 3.26 -0.07
CA ASP A 686 -14.98 4.66 0.01
C ASP A 686 -13.84 5.50 0.59
N ILE A 687 -13.16 6.30 -0.23
CA ILE A 687 -11.93 6.97 0.18
C ILE A 687 -11.96 8.40 -0.34
N THR A 688 -11.78 9.34 0.58
CA THR A 688 -11.61 10.76 0.26
C THR A 688 -10.20 11.25 0.58
N ARG A 689 -9.59 11.96 -0.36
CA ARG A 689 -8.35 12.73 -0.19
C ARG A 689 -8.50 14.13 -0.75
N THR A 690 -8.04 15.12 0.01
CA THR A 690 -7.93 16.50 -0.45
C THR A 690 -6.47 16.85 -0.67
N PHE A 691 -6.13 17.50 -1.79
CA PHE A 691 -4.74 17.80 -2.12
C PHE A 691 -4.57 19.12 -2.88
N PRO A 692 -3.39 19.77 -2.81
CA PRO A 692 -3.17 21.04 -3.48
C PRO A 692 -2.89 20.82 -4.97
N LEU A 693 -3.65 21.48 -5.85
CA LEU A 693 -3.46 21.36 -7.30
C LEU A 693 -2.14 21.97 -7.77
N SER A 694 -1.59 22.93 -7.03
CA SER A 694 -0.25 23.51 -7.26
C SER A 694 0.90 22.64 -6.74
N GLY A 695 0.59 21.59 -5.97
CA GLY A 695 1.54 20.76 -5.25
C GLY A 695 2.00 21.28 -3.89
N LYS A 696 1.54 22.45 -3.44
CA LYS A 696 1.75 22.96 -2.08
C LYS A 696 0.48 23.58 -1.51
N PHE A 697 0.17 23.31 -0.26
CA PHE A 697 -0.98 23.93 0.37
C PHE A 697 -0.71 25.43 0.62
N THR A 698 -1.72 26.27 0.39
CA THR A 698 -1.70 27.64 0.92
C THR A 698 -1.77 27.62 2.43
N LYS A 699 -1.50 28.76 3.09
CA LYS A 699 -1.60 28.86 4.55
C LYS A 699 -3.01 28.47 5.04
N GLU A 700 -4.03 28.98 4.38
CA GLU A 700 -5.44 28.73 4.71
C GLU A 700 -5.81 27.26 4.49
N SER A 701 -5.46 26.69 3.32
CA SER A 701 -5.72 25.27 3.04
C SER A 701 -4.97 24.34 3.98
N ARG A 702 -3.70 24.63 4.28
CA ARG A 702 -2.86 23.83 5.17
C ARG A 702 -3.46 23.74 6.57
N HIS A 703 -3.86 24.87 7.14
CA HIS A 703 -4.45 24.92 8.49
C HIS A 703 -5.71 24.06 8.58
N ILE A 704 -6.60 24.17 7.59
CA ILE A 704 -7.83 23.37 7.54
C ILE A 704 -7.52 21.89 7.33
N TYR A 705 -6.55 21.57 6.48
CA TYR A 705 -6.09 20.20 6.27
C TYR A 705 -5.54 19.55 7.54
N GLU A 706 -4.64 20.23 8.24
CA GLU A 706 -4.07 19.75 9.51
C GLU A 706 -5.17 19.57 10.58
N THR A 707 -6.15 20.47 10.61
CA THR A 707 -7.31 20.36 11.51
C THR A 707 -8.14 19.11 11.19
N VAL A 708 -8.49 18.88 9.93
CA VAL A 708 -9.27 17.70 9.52
C VAL A 708 -8.49 16.40 9.72
N LEU A 709 -7.18 16.40 9.46
CA LEU A 709 -6.31 15.26 9.75
C LEU A 709 -6.29 14.94 11.25
N LYS A 710 -6.24 15.97 12.11
CA LYS A 710 -6.34 15.80 13.57
C LYS A 710 -7.71 15.25 13.99
N MET A 711 -8.80 15.74 13.39
CA MET A 711 -10.16 15.21 13.61
C MET A 711 -10.20 13.71 13.29
N GLN A 712 -9.70 13.33 12.11
CA GLN A 712 -9.73 11.94 11.64
C GLN A 712 -8.95 11.01 12.58
N LYS A 713 -7.69 11.34 12.87
CA LYS A 713 -6.82 10.52 13.73
C LYS A 713 -7.42 10.33 15.12
N ALA A 714 -7.89 11.40 15.75
CA ALA A 714 -8.51 11.33 17.06
C ALA A 714 -9.82 10.52 17.07
N CYS A 715 -10.63 10.61 16.02
CA CYS A 715 -11.85 9.80 15.90
C CYS A 715 -11.54 8.32 15.70
N ILE A 716 -10.53 8.00 14.88
CA ILE A 716 -10.04 6.63 14.66
C ILE A 716 -9.47 6.03 15.96
N ASP A 717 -8.63 6.78 16.68
CA ASP A 717 -7.92 6.32 17.89
C ASP A 717 -8.86 5.81 19.01
N VAL A 718 -10.11 6.30 19.06
CA VAL A 718 -11.09 5.89 20.07
C VAL A 718 -11.98 4.71 19.63
N LEU A 719 -11.88 4.27 18.37
CA LEU A 719 -12.71 3.19 17.86
C LEU A 719 -12.30 1.85 18.45
N LYS A 720 -13.31 1.17 19.00
CA LYS A 720 -13.33 -0.20 19.51
C LYS A 720 -14.78 -0.62 19.74
N GLU A 721 -14.99 -1.89 20.01
CA GLU A 721 -16.32 -2.40 20.36
C GLU A 721 -16.98 -1.59 21.49
N GLY A 722 -18.27 -1.31 21.31
CA GLY A 722 -19.11 -0.67 22.30
C GLY A 722 -18.98 0.86 22.37
N VAL A 723 -18.08 1.47 21.60
CA VAL A 723 -17.99 2.94 21.49
C VAL A 723 -19.29 3.50 20.93
N LEU A 724 -19.77 4.60 21.52
CA LEU A 724 -20.97 5.29 21.05
C LEU A 724 -20.60 6.22 19.89
N TRP A 725 -21.09 5.94 18.68
CA TRP A 725 -20.73 6.70 17.48
C TRP A 725 -21.10 8.18 17.59
N ASP A 726 -22.23 8.48 18.25
CA ASP A 726 -22.66 9.85 18.55
C ASP A 726 -21.58 10.64 19.32
N ASP A 727 -20.87 10.01 20.26
CA ASP A 727 -19.79 10.66 21.03
C ASP A 727 -18.54 10.89 20.17
N VAL A 728 -18.21 9.97 19.26
CA VAL A 728 -17.10 10.14 18.30
C VAL A 728 -17.40 11.29 17.34
N HIS A 729 -18.65 11.43 16.89
CA HIS A 729 -19.09 12.56 16.09
C HIS A 729 -18.96 13.89 16.86
N VAL A 730 -19.35 13.93 18.15
CA VAL A 730 -19.14 15.10 19.00
C VAL A 730 -17.65 15.43 19.17
N LEU A 731 -16.79 14.42 19.32
CA LEU A 731 -15.33 14.60 19.37
C LEU A 731 -14.80 15.28 18.10
N ALA A 732 -15.26 14.87 16.92
CA ALA A 732 -14.90 15.53 15.66
C ALA A 732 -15.27 17.03 15.69
N HIS A 733 -16.48 17.36 16.14
CA HIS A 733 -16.93 18.75 16.28
C HIS A 733 -16.11 19.54 17.30
N GLN A 734 -15.71 18.94 18.42
CA GLN A 734 -14.86 19.60 19.42
C GLN A 734 -13.50 19.98 18.83
N ILE A 735 -12.89 19.09 18.04
CA ILE A 735 -11.60 19.35 17.39
C ILE A 735 -11.76 20.36 16.25
N ALA A 736 -12.86 20.30 15.49
CA ALA A 736 -13.17 21.30 14.46
C ALA A 736 -13.30 22.71 15.08
N ILE A 737 -13.95 22.83 16.24
CA ILE A 737 -14.07 24.11 16.95
C ILE A 737 -12.68 24.61 17.37
N ASP A 738 -11.82 23.75 17.93
CA ASP A 738 -10.45 24.15 18.30
C ASP A 738 -9.69 24.70 17.09
N GLY A 739 -9.67 23.96 15.97
CA GLY A 739 -8.96 24.40 14.77
C GLY A 739 -9.55 25.67 14.15
N LEU A 740 -10.87 25.85 14.18
CA LEU A 740 -11.51 27.07 13.67
C LEU A 740 -11.32 28.28 14.62
N LEU A 741 -11.15 28.06 15.93
CA LEU A 741 -10.74 29.09 16.89
C LEU A 741 -9.28 29.49 16.67
N GLU A 742 -8.38 28.52 16.45
CA GLU A 742 -6.98 28.77 16.12
C GLU A 742 -6.82 29.56 14.80
N ALA A 743 -7.66 29.27 13.80
CA ALA A 743 -7.74 30.04 12.55
C ALA A 743 -8.28 31.47 12.75
N GLY A 744 -8.95 31.74 13.87
CA GLY A 744 -9.69 32.98 14.13
C GLY A 744 -11.01 33.11 13.37
N ILE A 745 -11.48 32.04 12.72
CA ILE A 745 -12.79 31.98 12.04
C ILE A 745 -13.90 31.95 13.09
N LEU A 746 -13.73 31.15 14.13
CA LEU A 746 -14.58 31.18 15.32
C LEU A 746 -13.95 32.07 16.40
N LYS A 747 -14.80 32.58 17.30
CA LYS A 747 -14.41 33.36 18.48
C LYS A 747 -15.34 33.07 19.65
N GLY A 748 -14.85 33.23 20.88
CA GLY A 748 -15.60 32.99 22.11
C GLY A 748 -15.23 31.68 22.79
N ASP A 749 -16.14 31.17 23.61
CA ASP A 749 -15.94 29.95 24.39
C ASP A 749 -16.31 28.67 23.60
N LYS A 750 -15.46 27.64 23.69
CA LYS A 750 -15.61 26.37 22.96
C LYS A 750 -16.91 25.65 23.30
N ASP A 751 -17.26 25.57 24.58
CA ASP A 751 -18.42 24.82 25.05
C ASP A 751 -19.71 25.54 24.67
N GLU A 752 -19.71 26.87 24.71
CA GLU A 752 -20.83 27.68 24.20
C GLU A 752 -21.04 27.51 22.70
N ILE A 753 -19.96 27.49 21.89
CA ILE A 753 -20.03 27.24 20.44
C ILE A 753 -20.61 25.86 20.15
N LEU A 754 -20.13 24.83 20.86
CA LEU A 754 -20.62 23.46 20.71
C LEU A 754 -22.08 23.36 21.13
N LYS A 755 -22.47 23.95 22.26
CA LYS A 755 -23.86 23.98 22.75
C LYS A 755 -24.79 24.67 21.77
N ALA A 756 -24.33 25.76 21.14
CA ALA A 756 -25.08 26.48 20.11
C ALA A 756 -25.17 25.71 18.79
N ARG A 757 -24.39 24.64 18.58
CA ARG A 757 -24.29 23.87 17.32
C ARG A 757 -23.72 24.68 16.15
N THR A 758 -22.98 25.75 16.42
CA THR A 758 -22.43 26.63 15.37
C THR A 758 -21.44 25.89 14.47
N SER A 759 -20.71 24.88 14.98
CA SER A 759 -19.80 24.07 14.17
C SER A 759 -20.50 23.24 13.08
N ALA A 760 -21.81 23.00 13.17
CA ALA A 760 -22.58 22.33 12.12
C ALA A 760 -22.70 23.16 10.83
N ALA A 761 -22.34 24.46 10.86
CA ALA A 761 -22.18 25.26 9.66
C ALA A 761 -20.97 24.85 8.81
N PHE A 762 -19.94 24.28 9.46
CA PHE A 762 -18.65 23.94 8.84
C PHE A 762 -18.46 22.43 8.66
N LEU A 763 -19.09 21.60 9.51
CA LEU A 763 -19.21 20.15 9.35
C LEU A 763 -20.70 19.80 9.32
N PRO A 764 -21.36 19.83 8.15
CA PRO A 764 -22.81 19.67 8.05
C PRO A 764 -23.29 18.22 7.88
N HIS A 765 -22.38 17.25 7.67
CA HIS A 765 -22.71 15.83 7.48
C HIS A 765 -22.30 14.98 8.68
N GLY A 766 -22.75 13.73 8.70
CA GLY A 766 -22.34 12.76 9.72
C GLY A 766 -20.86 12.39 9.61
N LEU A 767 -20.23 11.98 10.71
CA LEU A 767 -18.80 11.61 10.75
C LEU A 767 -18.44 10.43 9.82
N GLY A 768 -19.42 9.62 9.46
CA GLY A 768 -19.25 8.42 8.65
C GLY A 768 -20.42 7.47 8.78
N HIS A 769 -20.27 6.30 8.18
CA HIS A 769 -21.31 5.30 8.01
C HIS A 769 -20.77 3.88 7.95
N TYR A 770 -21.64 2.87 8.11
CA TYR A 770 -21.23 1.51 7.79
C TYR A 770 -20.87 1.39 6.30
N LEU A 771 -19.87 0.57 6.02
CA LEU A 771 -19.39 0.21 4.70
C LEU A 771 -19.40 -1.32 4.55
N GLY A 772 -19.78 -1.82 3.38
CA GLY A 772 -19.88 -3.24 3.11
C GLY A 772 -20.18 -3.49 1.65
N MET A 773 -21.30 -4.18 1.37
CA MET A 773 -21.71 -4.41 -0.02
C MET A 773 -22.32 -3.17 -0.72
N ASP A 774 -22.65 -2.17 0.09
CA ASP A 774 -23.09 -0.85 -0.35
C ASP A 774 -22.17 0.18 0.32
N THR A 775 -21.92 1.32 -0.35
CA THR A 775 -21.14 2.44 0.20
C THR A 775 -21.74 2.90 1.52
N HIS A 776 -23.03 3.29 1.48
CA HIS A 776 -23.84 3.49 2.67
C HIS A 776 -24.52 2.17 3.06
N ASP A 777 -23.80 1.33 3.80
CA ASP A 777 -24.25 0.00 4.17
C ASP A 777 -25.40 0.03 5.21
N THR A 778 -26.05 -1.11 5.35
CA THR A 778 -27.24 -1.31 6.19
C THR A 778 -26.94 -1.28 7.70
N GLY A 779 -28.00 -1.14 8.52
CA GLY A 779 -27.95 -1.39 9.96
C GLY A 779 -27.53 -0.20 10.83
N GLY A 780 -27.34 0.98 10.22
CA GLY A 780 -26.90 2.19 10.92
C GLY A 780 -27.99 2.94 11.70
N ASN A 781 -29.28 2.65 11.50
CA ASN A 781 -30.41 3.31 12.20
C ASN A 781 -30.38 4.86 12.16
N PRO A 782 -30.27 5.49 10.96
CA PRO A 782 -30.28 6.95 10.85
C PRO A 782 -31.59 7.56 11.38
N ASN A 783 -31.50 8.77 11.94
CA ASN A 783 -32.66 9.55 12.36
C ASN A 783 -32.67 10.93 11.68
N PHE A 784 -33.07 10.98 10.41
CA PHE A 784 -33.16 12.23 9.66
C PHE A 784 -34.23 13.21 10.19
N ALA A 785 -35.12 12.75 11.09
CA ALA A 785 -36.10 13.59 11.78
C ALA A 785 -35.56 14.21 13.08
N ASP A 786 -34.29 13.96 13.43
CA ASP A 786 -33.69 14.53 14.63
C ASP A 786 -33.72 16.07 14.60
N LYS A 787 -34.22 16.66 15.70
CA LYS A 787 -34.32 18.11 15.83
C LYS A 787 -32.97 18.74 16.10
N ASP A 788 -32.04 18.02 16.72
CA ASP A 788 -30.67 18.48 16.88
C ASP A 788 -29.93 18.33 15.54
N LYS A 789 -29.56 19.47 14.95
CA LYS A 789 -28.90 19.52 13.64
C LYS A 789 -27.56 18.79 13.63
N LEU A 790 -26.90 18.65 14.77
CA LEU A 790 -25.63 17.93 14.89
C LEU A 790 -25.79 16.47 14.47
N PHE A 791 -26.85 15.79 14.94
CA PHE A 791 -27.00 14.34 14.77
C PHE A 791 -27.90 13.95 13.58
N ARG A 792 -28.59 14.91 12.95
CA ARG A 792 -29.61 14.66 11.93
C ARG A 792 -29.10 13.84 10.75
N TYR A 793 -27.87 14.08 10.31
CA TYR A 793 -27.31 13.43 9.11
C TYR A 793 -26.36 12.27 9.43
N LEU A 794 -26.28 11.85 10.70
CA LEU A 794 -25.59 10.61 11.05
C LEU A 794 -26.32 9.41 10.44
N ARG A 795 -25.54 8.59 9.74
CA ARG A 795 -26.02 7.33 9.14
C ARG A 795 -25.92 6.15 10.09
N VAL A 796 -25.03 6.25 11.08
CA VAL A 796 -24.89 5.32 12.19
C VAL A 796 -25.27 6.02 13.48
N ARG A 797 -26.09 5.37 14.31
CA ARG A 797 -26.47 5.82 15.66
C ARG A 797 -26.28 4.67 16.64
N GLY A 798 -25.73 4.96 17.82
CA GLY A 798 -25.54 3.96 18.86
C GLY A 798 -24.15 3.31 18.87
N LYS A 799 -24.07 2.13 19.49
CA LYS A 799 -22.79 1.46 19.78
C LYS A 799 -22.31 0.63 18.59
N LEU A 800 -21.02 0.77 18.24
CA LEU A 800 -20.41 -0.05 17.20
C LEU A 800 -20.08 -1.47 17.70
N PRO A 801 -20.45 -2.54 16.99
CA PRO A 801 -20.00 -3.89 17.29
C PRO A 801 -18.61 -4.17 16.70
N ALA A 802 -17.86 -5.08 17.33
CA ALA A 802 -16.66 -5.65 16.71
C ALA A 802 -17.00 -6.36 15.38
N GLY A 803 -16.10 -6.31 14.41
CA GLY A 803 -16.28 -6.86 13.07
C GLY A 803 -17.09 -5.96 12.13
N SER A 804 -17.61 -4.82 12.59
CA SER A 804 -18.20 -3.83 11.68
C SER A 804 -17.13 -2.99 10.99
N VAL A 805 -17.41 -2.54 9.77
CA VAL A 805 -16.55 -1.61 9.02
C VAL A 805 -17.29 -0.29 8.85
N VAL A 806 -16.65 0.81 9.24
CA VAL A 806 -17.19 2.18 9.13
C VAL A 806 -16.24 3.08 8.36
N THR A 807 -16.78 4.07 7.64
CA THR A 807 -16.00 5.21 7.18
C THR A 807 -15.73 6.17 8.34
N VAL A 808 -14.56 6.79 8.37
CA VAL A 808 -14.26 7.94 9.24
C VAL A 808 -13.83 9.09 8.36
N GLU A 809 -14.77 9.99 8.09
CA GLU A 809 -14.71 11.00 7.02
C GLU A 809 -14.93 12.45 7.52
N PRO A 810 -14.26 12.91 8.60
CA PRO A 810 -14.43 14.30 9.02
C PRO A 810 -14.09 15.27 7.89
N GLY A 811 -14.78 16.41 7.88
CA GLY A 811 -14.49 17.49 6.95
C GLY A 811 -14.86 18.87 7.47
N ILE A 812 -14.26 19.88 6.87
CA ILE A 812 -14.56 21.30 7.10
C ILE A 812 -14.81 21.95 5.74
N TYR A 813 -15.98 22.58 5.60
CA TYR A 813 -16.48 23.14 4.35
C TYR A 813 -16.85 24.61 4.49
N PHE A 814 -16.57 25.38 3.44
CA PHE A 814 -16.86 26.79 3.30
C PHE A 814 -17.93 26.99 2.23
N CYS A 815 -19.16 26.58 2.54
CA CYS A 815 -20.31 26.74 1.66
C CYS A 815 -21.16 27.94 2.07
N LYS A 816 -21.24 28.97 1.21
CA LYS A 816 -22.03 30.20 1.49
C LYS A 816 -23.48 29.90 1.82
N PHE A 817 -24.14 29.03 1.05
CA PHE A 817 -25.55 28.67 1.28
C PHE A 817 -25.80 28.00 2.63
N ILE A 818 -24.79 27.35 3.20
CA ILE A 818 -24.88 26.72 4.53
C ILE A 818 -24.50 27.72 5.62
N ILE A 819 -23.47 28.55 5.41
CA ILE A 819 -22.91 29.43 6.43
C ILE A 819 -23.64 30.77 6.55
N ASP A 820 -24.13 31.36 5.46
CA ASP A 820 -24.80 32.67 5.47
C ASP A 820 -25.99 32.72 6.46
N PRO A 821 -26.86 31.70 6.57
CA PRO A 821 -27.91 31.68 7.60
C PRO A 821 -27.38 31.75 9.04
N TYR A 822 -26.18 31.21 9.31
CA TYR A 822 -25.54 31.31 10.63
C TYR A 822 -24.93 32.71 10.87
N LEU A 823 -24.56 33.43 9.81
CA LEU A 823 -24.10 34.82 9.89
C LEU A 823 -25.26 35.80 10.14
N GLU A 824 -26.48 35.45 9.73
CA GLU A 824 -27.69 36.25 9.92
C GLU A 824 -28.36 36.03 11.28
N ASP A 825 -28.18 34.85 11.88
CA ASP A 825 -28.76 34.51 13.19
C ASP A 825 -27.88 35.04 14.35
N PRO A 826 -28.39 35.93 15.24
CA PRO A 826 -27.67 36.41 16.42
C PRO A 826 -27.19 35.30 17.37
N ALA A 827 -27.85 34.13 17.38
CA ALA A 827 -27.45 32.98 18.20
C ALA A 827 -26.08 32.41 17.77
N HIS A 828 -25.74 32.54 16.49
CA HIS A 828 -24.55 31.96 15.86
C HIS A 828 -23.52 33.02 15.46
N SER A 829 -23.95 34.12 14.85
CA SER A 829 -23.09 35.18 14.28
C SER A 829 -22.13 35.80 15.30
N LYS A 830 -22.51 35.85 16.58
CA LYS A 830 -21.63 36.29 17.68
C LYS A 830 -20.36 35.45 17.82
N PHE A 831 -20.38 34.19 17.37
CA PHE A 831 -19.25 33.27 17.42
C PHE A 831 -18.42 33.22 16.13
N ILE A 832 -18.86 33.87 15.05
CA ILE A 832 -18.18 33.80 13.74
C ILE A 832 -17.52 35.15 13.43
N ASN A 833 -16.27 35.12 13.02
CA ASN A 833 -15.54 36.29 12.54
C ASN A 833 -15.59 36.36 11.01
N LYS A 834 -16.52 37.14 10.48
CA LYS A 834 -16.75 37.27 9.03
C LYS A 834 -15.50 37.73 8.26
N ASP A 835 -14.75 38.69 8.81
CA ASP A 835 -13.56 39.24 8.14
C ASP A 835 -12.43 38.20 7.98
N VAL A 836 -12.37 37.23 8.91
CA VAL A 836 -11.42 36.11 8.80
C VAL A 836 -11.97 35.03 7.89
N LEU A 837 -13.25 34.67 8.04
CA LEU A 837 -13.95 33.68 7.20
C LEU A 837 -13.83 34.01 5.71
N ASP A 838 -13.87 35.29 5.34
CA ASP A 838 -13.79 35.72 3.93
C ASP A 838 -12.52 35.28 3.19
N LYS A 839 -11.46 34.89 3.93
CA LYS A 839 -10.21 34.37 3.36
C LYS A 839 -10.26 32.88 2.99
N TYR A 840 -11.28 32.15 3.47
CA TYR A 840 -11.35 30.69 3.38
C TYR A 840 -12.30 30.19 2.29
N TRP A 841 -13.08 31.06 1.65
CA TRP A 841 -14.05 30.62 0.63
C TRP A 841 -13.41 29.80 -0.50
N ASP A 842 -12.22 30.15 -0.95
CA ASP A 842 -11.52 29.44 -2.04
C ASP A 842 -10.82 28.15 -1.60
N VAL A 843 -10.73 27.89 -0.29
CA VAL A 843 -10.37 26.55 0.23
C VAL A 843 -11.43 25.54 -0.21
N GLY A 844 -12.70 25.97 -0.28
CA GLY A 844 -13.84 25.15 -0.64
C GLY A 844 -14.18 24.18 0.49
N GLY A 845 -13.54 23.02 0.49
CA GLY A 845 -13.71 22.02 1.53
C GLY A 845 -12.50 21.12 1.63
N VAL A 846 -12.31 20.56 2.82
CA VAL A 846 -11.35 19.48 3.06
C VAL A 846 -12.07 18.34 3.75
N ARG A 847 -11.97 17.14 3.17
CA ARG A 847 -12.39 15.87 3.77
C ARG A 847 -11.23 14.88 3.66
N ILE A 848 -11.05 14.07 4.70
CA ILE A 848 -10.09 12.97 4.73
C ILE A 848 -10.83 11.76 5.28
N GLU A 849 -10.91 10.70 4.48
CA GLU A 849 -11.75 9.54 4.76
C GLU A 849 -11.00 8.22 4.58
N ASP A 850 -11.16 7.36 5.58
CA ASP A 850 -10.61 6.01 5.58
C ASP A 850 -11.68 4.99 5.99
N ASN A 851 -11.48 3.73 5.60
CA ASN A 851 -12.34 2.59 5.92
C ASN A 851 -11.75 1.81 7.09
N ILE A 852 -12.49 1.75 8.20
CA ILE A 852 -12.00 1.27 9.48
C ILE A 852 -12.78 0.05 9.94
N LEU A 853 -12.10 -1.08 10.12
CA LEU A 853 -12.61 -2.27 10.77
C LEU A 853 -12.54 -2.10 12.29
N VAL A 854 -13.68 -2.17 12.97
CA VAL A 854 -13.77 -2.11 14.43
C VAL A 854 -13.42 -3.47 15.02
N THR A 855 -12.54 -3.52 16.00
CA THR A 855 -12.18 -4.75 16.73
C THR A 855 -12.64 -4.68 18.19
N GLU A 856 -12.54 -5.79 18.91
CA GLU A 856 -12.92 -5.83 20.34
C GLU A 856 -12.14 -4.81 21.18
N THR A 857 -10.86 -4.61 20.86
CA THR A 857 -9.94 -3.77 21.67
C THR A 857 -9.51 -2.49 20.97
N GLY A 858 -9.83 -2.30 19.69
CA GLY A 858 -9.37 -1.18 18.89
C GLY A 858 -9.97 -1.17 17.49
N HIS A 859 -9.12 -0.92 16.50
CA HIS A 859 -9.51 -0.85 15.10
C HIS A 859 -8.36 -1.28 14.19
N GLU A 860 -8.68 -1.56 12.93
CA GLU A 860 -7.74 -1.73 11.83
C GLU A 860 -8.14 -0.78 10.70
N ASN A 861 -7.17 -0.03 10.16
CA ASN A 861 -7.40 0.82 8.99
C ASN A 861 -7.14 0.02 7.72
N LEU A 862 -8.17 -0.12 6.87
CA LEU A 862 -8.09 -0.84 5.60
C LEU A 862 -7.56 0.02 4.46
N THR A 863 -7.49 1.34 4.64
CA THR A 863 -7.11 2.31 3.62
C THR A 863 -5.61 2.61 3.64
N ASP A 864 -4.92 2.39 2.52
CA ASP A 864 -3.47 2.52 2.37
C ASP A 864 -3.04 3.82 1.65
N VAL A 865 -3.95 4.78 1.48
CA VAL A 865 -3.71 5.99 0.69
C VAL A 865 -3.02 7.05 1.54
N PRO A 866 -1.94 7.70 1.06
CA PRO A 866 -1.25 8.75 1.81
C PRO A 866 -2.22 9.87 2.22
N ARG A 867 -2.04 10.40 3.43
CA ARG A 867 -2.93 11.44 4.01
C ARG A 867 -2.21 12.45 4.88
N GLU A 868 -0.96 12.19 5.20
CA GLU A 868 -0.23 13.08 6.07
C GLU A 868 0.27 14.25 5.25
N LEU A 869 0.44 15.41 5.86
CA LEU A 869 0.68 16.62 5.08
C LEU A 869 1.96 16.53 4.23
N ASP A 870 3.05 16.08 4.86
CA ASP A 870 4.34 15.91 4.17
C ASP A 870 4.22 14.89 3.04
N GLU A 871 3.38 13.85 3.19
CA GLU A 871 3.06 12.86 2.14
C GLU A 871 2.20 13.43 1.02
N MET A 872 1.29 14.37 1.30
CA MET A 872 0.45 14.95 0.28
C MET A 872 1.22 15.93 -0.59
N GLU A 873 1.97 16.87 0.00
CA GLU A 873 2.82 17.78 -0.80
C GLU A 873 3.88 16.99 -1.57
N ALA A 874 4.32 15.89 -0.96
CA ALA A 874 5.21 14.94 -1.55
C ALA A 874 4.72 14.30 -2.84
N LEU A 875 3.46 13.89 -2.89
CA LEU A 875 2.92 13.27 -4.10
C LEU A 875 3.00 14.20 -5.32
N PHE A 876 3.22 15.51 -5.11
CA PHE A 876 3.38 16.50 -6.18
C PHE A 876 4.79 17.01 -6.39
N SER A 877 5.70 16.90 -5.42
CA SER A 877 7.14 17.08 -5.68
C SER A 877 7.80 15.80 -6.22
N LEU A 878 6.98 14.90 -6.80
CA LEU A 878 7.29 13.61 -7.44
C LEU A 878 8.06 13.82 -8.73
N ASP A 879 9.20 14.40 -8.47
CA ASP A 879 10.23 14.82 -9.36
C ASP A 879 11.57 14.65 -8.62
N ILE A 880 11.66 14.17 -7.38
CA ILE A 880 13.01 14.08 -6.78
C ILE A 880 13.88 13.02 -7.51
N LEU A 881 13.28 11.99 -8.13
CA LEU A 881 13.97 11.13 -9.09
C LEU A 881 13.98 11.69 -10.55
N LEU A 882 13.06 12.61 -10.91
CA LEU A 882 12.81 13.09 -12.29
C LEU A 882 13.22 14.57 -12.58
N LEU A 883 13.10 15.51 -11.63
CA LEU A 883 13.70 16.88 -11.60
C LEU A 883 15.23 16.87 -11.59
N LEU A 884 15.89 15.78 -11.18
CA LEU A 884 17.35 15.69 -11.36
C LEU A 884 17.72 15.47 -12.82
N ILE A 885 16.79 14.94 -13.62
CA ILE A 885 17.00 14.52 -15.00
C ILE A 885 16.57 15.61 -16.02
N ASN A 886 15.63 16.48 -15.64
CA ASN A 886 15.04 17.48 -16.54
C ASN A 886 15.42 18.96 -16.27
N ASN A 887 16.26 19.27 -15.27
CA ASN A 887 16.74 20.64 -15.00
C ASN A 887 18.23 20.73 -14.69
#